data_AF-A0A0L8H445-F1
#
_entry.id   AF-A0A0L8H445-F1
#
_cell.length_a   1.000
_cell.length_b   1.000
_cell.length_c   1.000
_cell.angle_alpha   90.00
_cell.angle_beta   90.00
_cell.angle_gamma   90.00
#
_symmetry.space_group_name_H-M   'P 1'
#
loop_
_entity.id
_entity.type
_entity.pdbx_description
1 polymer ?
#
loop_
_entity_poly.entity_id
_entity_poly.type
_entity_poly.pdbx_seq_one_letter_code
_entity_poly.pdbx_strand_id
1 'polypeptide(L)'
;MYSFEGEFRRGPIQSFRGASTKECKEDLIKRAQEERLKREEFRIQNESAVKIQTLFRGYRTRKKEAMRLRELFDSKLSTFPKQSLVNIETVTDLCCQLLFFYDGSLDQSRLLWVCQQMLTQKDNVVNHMAENFEKMVHQMKLVLQLCLLYLEKLTSSQSLALPMRMLEIFTATETYVHLSVPKGKIWPPVVQNIFEFLCNKGYFKSLRILLNIKVPSRIERCHHPPIPIAESIFDLIMKPVNIAVASGDKGFCTSVLTEVCRELFCPSHSQQVELFLLPAMAYGKYPFPFVELIQALINKIGEKNETQLFSAKKNTNEDSSKKFSDANHWLLYAVLVLGEKYVETLTPQQTFQYLMLMQNLVPTLPLPRLQNFDDDDDEENDSDIEEMMVDDLETDFAYQEKLRESCLHYLDSIALARRIIVCTTEFPTPDILVAICNICHSLMCEQRIPVHKLRLLYTLAFNIDFMKRLWLECTCRYSISVSGTKISLIQILARGQSLAESDIQVIVPLLSVFCAAFSHSLHTLHDAEFYGDNEVEFKDERVKKSTSMPFSLNELVPMSLTLRDICLGIIELASPESKVFLNKDYQQAFSKTGIQVAKEENLLRTQLWRHLFKSISTLVKQLHSRDTRRQFCPTNHWLADHIHIRTDKLYNLQAANLYSQQPLMPYVPNDSGPDSGPPLSGRDIWNLIILTELPFVVRFTERIKILHQHVNQDREEHQSEMTNFQLGLSINIKIRRNYIYEDAFEKLSEENEPNLKLRLRVRLVNSAGIDEAGIDGGGLSREFLSELLKTGFDPNRGFFKYTNDKLLYPNPQAPALFENYTDHYYFLGRMLGKALYENLLVELPFAQFFLSKILNRHGIDLDIHHLASLDPEMYR
;
A
#
# COMPACT_ATOMS: atom_id res chain seq x y z
N MET A 1 -15.38 -31.23 -53.65
CA MET A 1 -14.62 -30.89 -52.43
C MET A 1 -13.66 -32.04 -52.17
N TYR A 2 -12.39 -31.74 -51.90
CA TYR A 2 -11.40 -32.74 -51.53
C TYR A 2 -11.58 -33.11 -50.05
N SER A 3 -11.42 -34.38 -49.67
CA SER A 3 -11.30 -34.76 -48.25
C SER A 3 -10.05 -34.12 -47.63
N PHE A 4 -9.93 -34.16 -46.30
CA PHE A 4 -8.71 -33.70 -45.60
C PHE A 4 -7.43 -34.37 -46.15
N GLU A 5 -7.54 -35.61 -46.63
CA GLU A 5 -6.45 -36.40 -47.23
C GLU A 5 -6.23 -36.12 -48.73
N GLY A 6 -6.99 -35.20 -49.34
CA GLY A 6 -6.81 -34.82 -50.73
C GLY A 6 -7.52 -35.72 -51.75
N GLU A 7 -8.45 -36.59 -51.31
CA GLU A 7 -9.13 -37.52 -52.21
C GLU A 7 -10.45 -36.95 -52.75
N PHE A 8 -10.69 -37.15 -54.05
CA PHE A 8 -11.90 -36.71 -54.74
C PHE A 8 -12.93 -37.85 -54.76
N ARG A 9 -13.89 -37.82 -53.81
CA ARG A 9 -15.03 -38.75 -53.66
C ARG A 9 -14.64 -40.24 -53.55
N ARG A 10 -14.60 -40.78 -52.32
CA ARG A 10 -14.67 -42.25 -52.11
C ARG A 10 -16.12 -42.74 -52.27
N GLY A 11 -16.31 -43.85 -52.98
CA GLY A 11 -17.58 -44.59 -53.00
C GLY A 11 -17.92 -45.16 -51.61
N PRO A 12 -19.19 -45.50 -51.33
CA PRO A 12 -19.60 -46.03 -50.03
C PRO A 12 -18.87 -47.35 -49.75
N ILE A 13 -18.11 -47.42 -48.66
CA ILE A 13 -17.51 -48.67 -48.20
C ILE A 13 -18.63 -49.50 -47.54
N GLN A 14 -19.20 -50.42 -48.31
CA GLN A 14 -20.09 -51.45 -47.78
C GLN A 14 -19.25 -52.53 -47.09
N SER A 15 -19.42 -52.67 -45.78
CA SER A 15 -18.86 -53.79 -45.02
C SER A 15 -19.66 -55.05 -45.36
N PHE A 16 -19.11 -55.88 -46.25
CA PHE A 16 -19.60 -57.24 -46.47
C PHE A 16 -18.94 -58.18 -45.46
N ARG A 17 -19.41 -58.18 -44.21
CA ARG A 17 -19.09 -59.27 -43.28
C ARG A 17 -20.37 -59.95 -42.81
N GLY A 18 -20.71 -61.02 -43.52
CA GLY A 18 -21.65 -62.02 -43.06
C GLY A 18 -21.01 -62.90 -41.98
N ALA A 19 -21.77 -63.08 -40.90
CA ALA A 19 -21.79 -64.20 -39.96
C ALA A 19 -20.51 -65.05 -39.78
N SER A 20 -19.82 -64.87 -38.65
CA SER A 20 -19.31 -65.98 -37.83
C SER A 20 -18.56 -65.44 -36.61
N THR A 21 -19.29 -65.28 -35.49
CA THR A 21 -18.86 -65.45 -34.08
C THR A 21 -19.96 -64.88 -33.17
N LYS A 22 -20.41 -65.63 -32.16
CA LYS A 22 -21.32 -65.11 -31.11
C LYS A 22 -20.53 -64.12 -30.24
N GLU A 23 -20.50 -62.85 -30.63
CA GLU A 23 -19.94 -61.78 -29.80
C GLU A 23 -20.90 -61.41 -28.65
N CYS A 24 -20.34 -61.06 -27.49
CA CYS A 24 -21.12 -60.60 -26.34
C CYS A 24 -21.78 -59.25 -26.66
N LYS A 25 -23.02 -59.04 -26.19
CA LYS A 25 -23.82 -57.84 -26.49
C LYS A 25 -23.11 -56.55 -26.09
N GLU A 26 -22.35 -56.56 -25.00
CA GLU A 26 -21.59 -55.41 -24.50
C GLU A 26 -20.44 -55.03 -25.44
N ASP A 27 -19.69 -56.01 -25.96
CA ASP A 27 -18.58 -55.79 -26.90
C ASP A 27 -19.08 -55.23 -28.23
N LEU A 28 -20.26 -55.69 -28.69
CA LEU A 28 -20.89 -55.20 -29.92
C LEU A 28 -21.35 -53.74 -29.76
N ILE A 29 -21.91 -53.38 -28.59
CA ILE A 29 -22.29 -52.00 -28.28
C ILE A 29 -21.06 -51.10 -28.21
N LYS A 30 -20.00 -51.54 -27.53
CA LYS A 30 -18.74 -50.78 -27.38
C LYS A 30 -18.07 -50.54 -28.73
N ARG A 31 -18.00 -51.56 -29.60
CA ARG A 31 -17.45 -51.42 -30.95
C ARG A 31 -18.30 -50.52 -31.84
N ALA A 32 -19.63 -50.62 -31.75
CA ALA A 32 -20.53 -49.72 -32.47
C ALA A 32 -20.40 -48.26 -31.98
N GLN A 33 -20.13 -48.04 -30.69
CA GLN A 33 -19.85 -46.72 -30.12
C GLN A 33 -18.49 -46.18 -30.60
N GLU A 34 -17.44 -47.00 -30.62
CA GLU A 34 -16.12 -46.64 -31.17
C GLU A 34 -16.20 -46.32 -32.67
N GLU A 35 -16.97 -47.08 -33.46
CA GLU A 35 -17.21 -46.76 -34.87
C GLU A 35 -17.99 -45.45 -35.04
N ARG A 36 -18.96 -45.15 -34.18
CA ARG A 36 -19.68 -43.87 -34.19
C ARG A 36 -18.74 -42.70 -33.88
N LEU A 37 -17.90 -42.84 -32.86
CA LEU A 37 -16.90 -41.84 -32.50
C LEU A 37 -15.92 -41.58 -33.66
N LYS A 38 -15.39 -42.64 -34.30
CA LYS A 38 -14.52 -42.49 -35.48
C LYS A 38 -15.23 -41.81 -36.66
N ARG A 39 -16.51 -42.09 -36.90
CA ARG A 39 -17.30 -41.41 -37.94
C ARG A 39 -17.52 -39.93 -37.61
N GLU A 40 -17.75 -39.61 -36.34
CA GLU A 40 -17.92 -38.24 -35.88
C GLU A 40 -16.61 -37.45 -35.95
N GLU A 41 -15.48 -38.02 -35.52
CA GLU A 41 -14.14 -37.45 -35.70
C GLU A 41 -13.84 -37.17 -37.18
N PHE A 42 -14.12 -38.12 -38.07
CA PHE A 42 -13.92 -37.94 -39.51
C PHE A 42 -14.83 -36.85 -40.11
N ARG A 43 -16.07 -36.70 -39.59
CA ARG A 43 -16.96 -35.60 -39.97
C ARG A 43 -16.37 -34.25 -39.54
N ILE A 44 -15.93 -34.14 -38.29
CA ILE A 44 -15.32 -32.93 -37.73
C ILE A 44 -14.05 -32.54 -38.52
N GLN A 45 -13.21 -33.51 -38.87
CA GLN A 45 -12.01 -33.27 -39.67
C GLN A 45 -12.35 -32.74 -41.08
N ASN A 46 -13.32 -33.34 -41.77
CA ASN A 46 -13.75 -32.86 -43.08
C ASN A 46 -14.42 -31.49 -43.03
N GLU A 47 -15.26 -31.21 -42.03
CA GLU A 47 -15.85 -29.89 -41.83
C GLU A 47 -14.77 -28.83 -41.58
N SER A 48 -13.76 -29.16 -40.77
CA SER A 48 -12.60 -28.30 -40.50
C SER A 48 -11.80 -28.05 -41.78
N ALA A 49 -11.56 -29.08 -42.60
CA ALA A 49 -10.89 -28.96 -43.88
C ALA A 49 -11.63 -28.01 -44.84
N VAL A 50 -12.96 -28.12 -44.93
CA VAL A 50 -13.79 -27.23 -45.75
C VAL A 50 -13.71 -25.79 -45.26
N LYS A 51 -13.74 -25.55 -43.94
CA LYS A 51 -13.56 -24.21 -43.36
C LYS A 51 -12.20 -23.62 -43.72
N ILE A 52 -11.12 -24.39 -43.60
CA ILE A 52 -9.76 -23.94 -43.98
C ILE A 52 -9.69 -23.65 -45.48
N GLN A 53 -10.19 -24.54 -46.33
CA GLN A 53 -10.16 -24.38 -47.79
C GLN A 53 -10.98 -23.18 -48.27
N THR A 54 -12.16 -22.95 -47.69
CA THR A 54 -13.01 -21.80 -48.02
C THR A 54 -12.34 -20.48 -47.61
N LEU A 55 -11.75 -20.43 -46.41
CA LEU A 55 -11.00 -19.27 -45.94
C LEU A 55 -9.78 -18.99 -46.80
N PHE A 56 -9.01 -20.02 -47.19
CA PHE A 56 -7.86 -19.88 -48.08
C PHE A 56 -8.24 -19.43 -49.49
N ARG A 57 -9.30 -20.01 -50.08
CA ARG A 57 -9.82 -19.57 -51.40
C ARG A 57 -10.27 -18.12 -51.35
N GLY A 58 -10.99 -17.73 -50.30
CA GLY A 58 -11.40 -16.35 -50.07
C GLY A 58 -10.21 -15.39 -49.95
N TYR A 59 -9.19 -15.75 -49.16
CA TYR A 59 -7.95 -14.99 -49.04
C TYR A 59 -7.23 -14.83 -50.39
N ARG A 60 -7.05 -15.93 -51.15
CA ARG A 60 -6.39 -15.91 -52.46
C ARG A 60 -7.13 -15.04 -53.47
N THR A 61 -8.46 -15.11 -53.51
CA THR A 61 -9.29 -14.29 -54.40
C THR A 61 -9.19 -12.81 -54.03
N ARG A 62 -9.32 -12.45 -52.74
CA ARG A 62 -9.14 -11.05 -52.29
C ARG A 62 -7.74 -10.52 -52.62
N LYS A 63 -6.69 -11.32 -52.44
CA LYS A 63 -5.32 -10.93 -52.76
C LYS A 63 -5.11 -10.69 -54.27
N LYS A 64 -5.70 -11.54 -55.13
CA LYS A 64 -5.69 -11.34 -56.59
C LYS A 64 -6.42 -10.06 -56.98
N GLU A 65 -7.60 -9.83 -56.42
CA GLU A 65 -8.40 -8.64 -56.72
C GLU A 65 -7.72 -7.37 -56.22
N ALA A 66 -7.09 -7.40 -55.05
CA ALA A 66 -6.29 -6.30 -54.53
C ALA A 66 -5.12 -5.94 -55.45
N MET A 67 -4.42 -6.93 -56.02
CA MET A 67 -3.38 -6.68 -57.04
C MET A 67 -3.95 -6.08 -58.31
N ARG A 68 -5.07 -6.62 -58.84
CA ARG A 68 -5.74 -6.09 -60.03
C ARG A 68 -6.17 -4.63 -59.85
N LEU A 69 -6.74 -4.29 -58.69
CA LEU A 69 -7.15 -2.93 -58.36
C LEU A 69 -5.94 -2.00 -58.17
N ARG A 70 -4.81 -2.50 -57.64
CA ARG A 70 -3.57 -1.72 -57.53
C ARG A 70 -3.01 -1.35 -58.91
N GLU A 71 -3.00 -2.30 -59.86
CA GLU A 71 -2.60 -2.02 -61.25
C GLU A 71 -3.56 -1.03 -61.93
N LEU A 72 -4.86 -1.17 -61.70
CA LEU A 72 -5.86 -0.22 -62.20
C LEU A 72 -5.67 1.18 -61.62
N PHE A 73 -5.34 1.28 -60.33
CA PHE A 73 -5.03 2.54 -59.67
C PHE A 73 -3.80 3.21 -60.33
N ASP A 74 -2.72 2.47 -60.55
CA ASP A 74 -1.48 3.00 -61.13
C ASP A 74 -1.64 3.41 -62.60
N SER A 75 -2.38 2.62 -63.39
CA SER A 75 -2.72 2.97 -64.77
C SER A 75 -3.56 4.24 -64.86
N LYS A 76 -4.50 4.46 -63.93
CA LYS A 76 -5.23 5.74 -63.84
C LYS A 76 -4.31 6.87 -63.41
N LEU A 77 -3.44 6.65 -62.42
CA LEU A 77 -2.51 7.66 -61.92
C LEU A 77 -1.57 8.18 -63.02
N SER A 78 -1.10 7.31 -63.91
CA SER A 78 -0.18 7.68 -65.01
C SER A 78 -0.83 8.55 -66.10
N THR A 79 -2.16 8.54 -66.21
CA THR A 79 -2.90 9.41 -67.15
C THR A 79 -2.96 10.87 -66.70
N PHE A 80 -2.69 11.15 -65.41
CA PHE A 80 -2.71 12.50 -64.87
C PHE A 80 -1.30 13.11 -64.80
N PRO A 81 -1.10 14.34 -65.31
CA PRO A 81 0.13 15.08 -65.05
C PRO A 81 0.39 15.21 -63.55
N LYS A 82 1.67 15.15 -63.13
CA LYS A 82 2.12 15.13 -61.71
C LYS A 82 1.61 16.29 -60.84
N GLN A 83 1.01 17.35 -61.42
CA GLN A 83 0.50 18.52 -60.71
C GLN A 83 -0.95 18.91 -61.12
N SER A 84 -1.67 18.06 -61.84
CA SER A 84 -3.05 18.36 -62.27
C SER A 84 -4.07 18.05 -61.17
N LEU A 85 -5.08 18.92 -61.04
CA LEU A 85 -6.25 18.71 -60.20
C LEU A 85 -7.19 17.69 -60.87
N VAL A 86 -7.44 16.57 -60.21
CA VAL A 86 -8.32 15.50 -60.70
C VAL A 86 -9.76 15.76 -60.25
N ASN A 87 -10.76 15.33 -61.03
CA ASN A 87 -12.17 15.44 -60.61
C ASN A 87 -12.42 14.69 -59.30
N ILE A 88 -13.25 15.27 -58.40
CA ILE A 88 -13.56 14.74 -57.08
C ILE A 88 -14.12 13.31 -57.15
N GLU A 89 -15.02 13.02 -58.09
CA GLU A 89 -15.58 11.67 -58.27
C GLU A 89 -14.47 10.64 -58.52
N THR A 90 -13.50 10.99 -59.36
CA THR A 90 -12.36 10.11 -59.67
C THR A 90 -11.43 9.96 -58.45
N VAL A 91 -11.22 11.02 -57.67
CA VAL A 91 -10.47 10.95 -56.40
C VAL A 91 -11.17 10.03 -55.40
N THR A 92 -12.49 10.11 -55.28
CA THR A 92 -13.27 9.24 -54.38
C THR A 92 -13.25 7.77 -54.82
N ASP A 93 -13.31 7.49 -56.12
CA ASP A 93 -13.18 6.14 -56.67
C ASP A 93 -11.79 5.55 -56.39
N LEU A 94 -10.74 6.33 -56.65
CA LEU A 94 -9.36 5.91 -56.36
C LEU A 94 -9.16 5.70 -54.86
N CYS A 95 -9.76 6.54 -54.02
CA CYS A 95 -9.75 6.37 -52.57
C CYS A 95 -10.41 5.04 -52.15
N CYS A 96 -11.58 4.69 -52.70
CA CYS A 96 -12.23 3.39 -52.43
C CYS A 96 -11.33 2.21 -52.78
N GLN A 97 -10.67 2.28 -53.95
CA GLN A 97 -9.77 1.23 -54.40
C GLN A 97 -8.58 1.10 -53.46
N LEU A 98 -7.94 2.22 -53.11
CA LEU A 98 -6.81 2.25 -52.19
C LEU A 98 -7.19 1.63 -50.84
N LEU A 99 -8.32 2.03 -50.25
CA LEU A 99 -8.80 1.48 -48.97
C LEU A 99 -8.99 -0.05 -48.98
N PHE A 100 -9.27 -0.64 -50.15
CA PHE A 100 -9.43 -2.09 -50.29
C PHE A 100 -8.10 -2.85 -50.35
N PHE A 101 -7.10 -2.32 -51.07
CA PHE A 101 -5.83 -3.04 -51.30
C PHE A 101 -4.65 -2.56 -50.44
N TYR A 102 -4.81 -1.49 -49.67
CA TYR A 102 -3.70 -0.79 -48.98
C TYR A 102 -2.80 -1.72 -48.17
N ASP A 103 -1.51 -1.69 -48.49
CA ASP A 103 -0.43 -2.27 -47.72
C ASP A 103 0.58 -1.17 -47.37
N GLY A 104 0.82 -0.98 -46.07
CA GLY A 104 1.70 0.08 -45.57
C GLY A 104 3.15 -0.04 -46.03
N SER A 105 3.59 -1.17 -46.58
CA SER A 105 4.93 -1.33 -47.17
C SER A 105 5.02 -0.90 -48.63
N LEU A 106 3.93 -1.00 -49.39
CA LEU A 106 3.91 -0.80 -50.85
C LEU A 106 3.16 0.47 -51.29
N ASP A 107 2.17 0.92 -50.52
CA ASP A 107 1.18 1.90 -50.97
C ASP A 107 1.28 3.27 -50.28
N GLN A 108 2.41 3.54 -49.61
CA GLN A 108 2.63 4.82 -48.92
C GLN A 108 2.57 6.03 -49.86
N SER A 109 3.21 5.93 -51.03
CA SER A 109 3.21 7.01 -52.03
C SER A 109 1.80 7.27 -52.59
N ARG A 110 1.00 6.20 -52.78
CA ARG A 110 -0.40 6.30 -53.23
C ARG A 110 -1.27 7.00 -52.19
N LEU A 111 -1.10 6.66 -50.90
CA LEU A 111 -1.79 7.35 -49.81
C LEU A 111 -1.44 8.84 -49.76
N LEU A 112 -0.16 9.18 -49.85
CA LEU A 112 0.28 10.58 -49.84
C LEU A 112 -0.30 11.37 -51.03
N TRP A 113 -0.37 10.76 -52.22
CA TRP A 113 -1.00 11.36 -53.38
C TRP A 113 -2.50 11.61 -53.16
N VAL A 114 -3.25 10.62 -52.63
CA VAL A 114 -4.68 10.79 -52.31
C VAL A 114 -4.87 11.90 -51.27
N CYS A 115 -4.03 11.93 -50.22
CA CYS A 115 -4.07 13.00 -49.21
C CYS A 115 -3.83 14.37 -49.84
N GLN A 116 -2.84 14.51 -50.73
CA GLN A 116 -2.56 15.77 -51.41
C GLN A 116 -3.75 16.26 -52.25
N GLN A 117 -4.39 15.37 -53.01
CA GLN A 117 -5.57 15.73 -53.82
C GLN A 117 -6.75 16.16 -52.93
N MET A 118 -7.03 15.40 -51.86
CA MET A 118 -8.11 15.72 -50.91
C MET A 118 -7.87 17.07 -50.21
N LEU A 119 -6.63 17.36 -49.79
CA LEU A 119 -6.28 18.63 -49.15
C LEU A 119 -6.43 19.82 -50.10
N THR A 120 -5.99 19.66 -51.36
CA THR A 120 -6.03 20.75 -52.35
C THR A 120 -7.47 21.09 -52.74
N GLN A 121 -8.39 20.13 -52.65
CA GLN A 121 -9.81 20.29 -53.00
C GLN A 121 -10.76 20.16 -51.78
N LYS A 122 -10.32 20.59 -50.58
CA LYS A 122 -11.06 20.35 -49.32
C LYS A 122 -12.55 20.71 -49.37
N ASP A 123 -12.90 21.85 -50.00
CA ASP A 123 -14.29 22.33 -50.04
C ASP A 123 -15.15 21.47 -50.98
N ASN A 124 -14.57 20.97 -52.08
CA ASN A 124 -15.25 20.04 -53.00
C ASN A 124 -15.46 18.66 -52.35
N VAL A 125 -14.51 18.19 -51.54
CA VAL A 125 -14.64 16.93 -50.77
C VAL A 125 -15.81 17.04 -49.79
N VAL A 126 -15.94 18.17 -49.09
CA VAL A 126 -17.03 18.41 -48.13
C VAL A 126 -18.37 18.57 -48.84
N ASN A 127 -18.43 19.27 -49.97
CA ASN A 127 -19.66 19.42 -50.76
C ASN A 127 -20.14 18.06 -51.30
N HIS A 128 -19.24 17.24 -51.84
CA HIS A 128 -19.60 15.89 -52.30
C HIS A 128 -19.97 14.94 -51.15
N MET A 129 -19.44 15.18 -49.93
CA MET A 129 -19.90 14.50 -48.73
C MET A 129 -21.37 14.82 -48.39
N ALA A 130 -21.91 15.99 -48.76
CA ALA A 130 -23.32 16.29 -48.57
C ALA A 130 -24.23 15.40 -49.43
N GLU A 131 -23.78 15.02 -50.63
CA GLU A 131 -24.54 14.21 -51.59
C GLU A 131 -24.59 12.73 -51.19
N ASN A 132 -23.49 12.19 -50.63
CA ASN A 132 -23.35 10.78 -50.24
C ASN A 132 -22.80 10.62 -48.80
N PHE A 133 -23.51 11.21 -47.84
CA PHE A 133 -23.05 11.40 -46.46
C PHE A 133 -22.48 10.16 -45.78
N GLU A 134 -23.23 9.06 -45.68
CA GLU A 134 -22.78 7.87 -44.94
C GLU A 134 -21.51 7.25 -45.54
N LYS A 135 -21.49 7.08 -46.86
CA LYS A 135 -20.36 6.48 -47.60
C LYS A 135 -19.11 7.35 -47.47
N MET A 136 -19.24 8.66 -47.66
CA MET A 136 -18.12 9.60 -47.64
C MET A 136 -17.56 9.81 -46.24
N VAL A 137 -18.40 9.86 -45.20
CA VAL A 137 -17.94 9.91 -43.80
C VAL A 137 -17.20 8.62 -43.44
N HIS A 138 -17.69 7.46 -43.87
CA HIS A 138 -16.99 6.19 -43.65
C HIS A 138 -15.63 6.13 -44.37
N GLN A 139 -15.56 6.58 -45.62
CA GLN A 139 -14.29 6.69 -46.35
C GLN A 139 -13.32 7.64 -45.64
N MET A 140 -13.79 8.82 -45.24
CA MET A 140 -12.96 9.79 -44.52
C MET A 140 -12.37 9.20 -43.25
N LYS A 141 -13.19 8.51 -42.45
CA LYS A 141 -12.75 7.78 -41.25
C LYS A 141 -11.62 6.79 -41.55
N LEU A 142 -11.78 5.97 -42.59
CA LEU A 142 -10.79 4.98 -42.98
C LEU A 142 -9.50 5.62 -43.51
N VAL A 143 -9.59 6.68 -44.30
CA VAL A 143 -8.41 7.42 -44.79
C VAL A 143 -7.64 8.03 -43.63
N LEU A 144 -8.33 8.69 -42.69
CA LEU A 144 -7.70 9.25 -41.49
C LEU A 144 -7.07 8.15 -40.62
N GLN A 145 -7.69 6.96 -40.54
CA GLN A 145 -7.07 5.80 -39.89
C GLN A 145 -5.79 5.34 -40.60
N LEU A 146 -5.77 5.31 -41.94
CA LEU A 146 -4.54 5.01 -42.69
C LEU A 146 -3.46 6.07 -42.46
N CYS A 147 -3.82 7.35 -42.35
CA CYS A 147 -2.89 8.42 -41.98
C CYS A 147 -2.28 8.15 -40.60
N LEU A 148 -3.07 7.73 -39.60
CA LEU A 148 -2.54 7.38 -38.26
C LEU A 148 -1.61 6.16 -38.30
N LEU A 149 -1.98 5.11 -39.02
CA LEU A 149 -1.15 3.91 -39.19
C LEU A 149 0.16 4.21 -39.93
N TYR A 150 0.13 5.16 -40.88
CA TYR A 150 1.33 5.66 -41.54
C TYR A 150 2.23 6.40 -40.53
N LEU A 151 1.66 7.28 -39.70
CA LEU A 151 2.40 8.02 -38.68
C LEU A 151 3.02 7.10 -37.62
N GLU A 152 2.35 6.00 -37.25
CA GLU A 152 2.86 5.01 -36.29
C GLU A 152 4.11 4.26 -36.80
N LYS A 153 4.24 4.07 -38.12
CA LYS A 153 5.34 3.32 -38.76
C LYS A 153 6.43 4.20 -39.37
N LEU A 154 6.44 5.50 -39.07
CA LEU A 154 7.39 6.45 -39.64
C LEU A 154 8.84 6.09 -39.30
N THR A 155 9.68 5.97 -40.32
CA THR A 155 11.14 6.04 -40.19
C THR A 155 11.63 7.49 -40.37
N SER A 156 12.86 7.79 -39.96
CA SER A 156 13.41 9.16 -39.91
C SER A 156 13.42 9.92 -41.25
N SER A 157 13.29 9.24 -42.40
CA SER A 157 13.38 9.82 -43.74
C SER A 157 12.03 10.17 -44.40
N GLN A 158 10.89 9.89 -43.76
CA GLN A 158 9.56 10.01 -44.37
C GLN A 158 8.83 11.33 -44.02
N SER A 159 8.02 11.84 -44.95
CA SER A 159 7.33 13.14 -44.80
C SER A 159 6.07 13.03 -43.94
N LEU A 160 6.03 13.86 -42.89
CA LEU A 160 4.93 13.96 -41.93
C LEU A 160 3.85 15.00 -42.31
N ALA A 161 4.15 15.88 -43.27
CA ALA A 161 3.31 17.06 -43.54
C ALA A 161 1.89 16.72 -44.01
N LEU A 162 1.76 15.82 -45.01
CA LEU A 162 0.44 15.50 -45.58
C LEU A 162 -0.48 14.73 -44.62
N PRO A 163 -0.03 13.65 -43.94
CA PRO A 163 -0.89 12.93 -42.99
C PRO A 163 -1.28 13.78 -41.78
N MET A 164 -0.37 14.60 -41.24
CA MET A 164 -0.69 15.54 -40.15
C MET A 164 -1.72 16.57 -40.62
N ARG A 165 -1.54 17.15 -41.81
CA ARG A 165 -2.47 18.14 -42.34
C ARG A 165 -3.85 17.55 -42.64
N MET A 166 -3.93 16.29 -43.08
CA MET A 166 -5.19 15.56 -43.22
C MET A 166 -5.93 15.48 -41.88
N LEU A 167 -5.23 15.09 -40.81
CA LEU A 167 -5.81 15.06 -39.46
C LEU A 167 -6.23 16.46 -39.02
N GLU A 168 -5.42 17.49 -39.22
CA GLU A 168 -5.76 18.87 -38.83
C GLU A 168 -7.01 19.40 -39.54
N ILE A 169 -7.06 19.32 -40.88
CA ILE A 169 -8.15 19.91 -41.67
C ILE A 169 -9.44 19.10 -41.52
N PHE A 170 -9.42 17.79 -41.75
CA PHE A 170 -10.64 16.98 -41.81
C PHE A 170 -11.18 16.55 -40.43
N THR A 171 -10.52 16.95 -39.35
CA THR A 171 -11.10 16.91 -38.00
C THR A 171 -11.50 18.29 -37.46
N ALA A 172 -11.24 19.38 -38.21
CA ALA A 172 -11.64 20.72 -37.80
C ALA A 172 -13.15 20.91 -37.98
N THR A 173 -13.78 21.56 -37.00
CA THR A 173 -15.20 21.93 -37.05
C THR A 173 -15.48 22.91 -38.18
N GLU A 174 -14.56 23.85 -38.42
CA GLU A 174 -14.58 24.85 -39.49
C GLU A 174 -14.76 24.24 -40.89
N THR A 175 -14.17 23.06 -41.12
CA THR A 175 -14.23 22.36 -42.41
C THR A 175 -15.65 21.92 -42.77
N TYR A 176 -16.52 21.70 -41.80
CA TYR A 176 -17.86 21.12 -42.01
C TYR A 176 -19.01 22.11 -41.70
N VAL A 177 -18.73 23.40 -41.53
CA VAL A 177 -19.72 24.42 -41.14
C VAL A 177 -20.90 24.50 -42.11
N HIS A 178 -20.68 24.18 -43.39
CA HIS A 178 -21.70 24.24 -44.44
C HIS A 178 -22.60 22.99 -44.52
N LEU A 179 -22.29 21.92 -43.79
CA LEU A 179 -23.15 20.73 -43.72
C LEU A 179 -24.24 20.95 -42.67
N SER A 180 -25.49 20.80 -43.09
CA SER A 180 -26.73 21.01 -42.33
C SER A 180 -26.62 20.61 -40.86
N VAL A 181 -26.59 21.60 -39.95
CA VAL A 181 -26.67 21.34 -38.51
C VAL A 181 -28.14 21.07 -38.15
N PRO A 182 -28.49 19.90 -37.56
CA PRO A 182 -29.85 19.65 -37.09
C PRO A 182 -30.28 20.73 -36.09
N LYS A 183 -31.54 21.22 -36.20
CA LYS A 183 -32.08 22.25 -35.29
C LYS A 183 -31.83 21.86 -33.83
N GLY A 184 -31.09 22.68 -33.09
CA GLY A 184 -30.81 22.51 -31.66
C GLY A 184 -29.40 22.00 -31.30
N LYS A 185 -28.53 21.67 -32.26
CA LYS A 185 -27.11 21.35 -32.01
C LYS A 185 -26.20 22.52 -32.43
N ILE A 186 -25.08 22.71 -31.71
CA ILE A 186 -24.12 23.81 -31.94
C ILE A 186 -23.03 23.41 -32.96
N TRP A 187 -22.83 22.10 -33.21
CA TRP A 187 -21.69 21.57 -33.99
C TRP A 187 -22.11 20.52 -35.04
N PRO A 188 -21.32 20.30 -36.11
CA PRO A 188 -21.55 19.21 -37.07
C PRO A 188 -21.34 17.84 -36.40
N PRO A 189 -22.36 16.95 -36.32
CA PRO A 189 -22.23 15.62 -35.72
C PRO A 189 -21.22 14.72 -36.44
N VAL A 190 -20.80 15.11 -37.65
CA VAL A 190 -19.74 14.45 -38.43
C VAL A 190 -18.43 14.37 -37.64
N VAL A 191 -18.00 15.47 -37.01
CA VAL A 191 -16.70 15.53 -36.34
C VAL A 191 -16.67 14.64 -35.10
N GLN A 192 -17.76 14.66 -34.30
CA GLN A 192 -17.95 13.73 -33.19
C GLN A 192 -17.87 12.28 -33.69
N ASN A 193 -18.62 11.93 -34.74
CA ASN A 193 -18.64 10.59 -35.30
C ASN A 193 -17.27 10.13 -35.85
N ILE A 194 -16.49 11.05 -36.42
CA ILE A 194 -15.10 10.80 -36.84
C ILE A 194 -14.22 10.51 -35.62
N PHE A 195 -14.25 11.35 -34.58
CA PHE A 195 -13.42 11.14 -33.39
C PHE A 195 -13.81 9.88 -32.61
N GLU A 196 -15.10 9.58 -32.46
CA GLU A 196 -15.56 8.31 -31.88
C GLU A 196 -14.94 7.11 -32.60
N PHE A 197 -14.86 7.15 -33.92
CA PHE A 197 -14.19 6.11 -34.70
C PHE A 197 -12.67 6.11 -34.50
N LEU A 198 -12.01 7.27 -34.61
CA LEU A 198 -10.55 7.37 -34.55
C LEU A 198 -10.01 7.02 -33.16
N CYS A 199 -10.62 7.51 -32.09
CA CYS A 199 -10.25 7.18 -30.71
C CYS A 199 -10.31 5.66 -30.50
N ASN A 200 -11.38 5.00 -30.97
CA ASN A 200 -11.50 3.54 -30.91
C ASN A 200 -10.45 2.77 -31.73
N LYS A 201 -9.84 3.40 -32.74
CA LYS A 201 -8.81 2.83 -33.61
C LYS A 201 -7.38 3.21 -33.21
N GLY A 202 -7.16 3.80 -32.03
CA GLY A 202 -5.82 4.06 -31.49
C GLY A 202 -5.27 5.46 -31.80
N TYR A 203 -6.13 6.46 -31.99
CA TYR A 203 -5.73 7.85 -32.25
C TYR A 203 -4.65 8.37 -31.28
N PHE A 204 -4.89 8.27 -29.98
CA PHE A 204 -3.97 8.77 -28.96
C PHE A 204 -2.66 7.96 -28.89
N LYS A 205 -2.74 6.64 -29.12
CA LYS A 205 -1.56 5.77 -29.21
C LYS A 205 -0.61 6.22 -30.33
N SER A 206 -1.15 6.45 -31.52
CA SER A 206 -0.35 6.90 -32.67
C SER A 206 0.28 8.27 -32.42
N LEU A 207 -0.46 9.21 -31.80
CA LEU A 207 0.06 10.53 -31.45
C LEU A 207 1.14 10.48 -30.36
N ARG A 208 1.02 9.60 -29.38
CA ARG A 208 2.06 9.38 -28.36
C ARG A 208 3.35 8.85 -28.97
N ILE A 209 3.26 7.87 -29.87
CA ILE A 209 4.43 7.33 -30.58
C ILE A 209 5.09 8.44 -31.39
N LEU A 210 4.30 9.26 -32.10
CA LEU A 210 4.81 10.39 -32.87
C LEU A 210 5.48 11.45 -31.99
N LEU A 211 4.90 11.75 -30.82
CA LEU A 211 5.48 12.65 -29.82
C LEU A 211 6.87 12.18 -29.42
N ASN A 212 7.00 10.90 -29.03
CA ASN A 212 8.27 10.32 -28.58
C ASN A 212 9.35 10.27 -29.66
N ILE A 213 8.95 10.14 -30.94
CA ILE A 213 9.90 10.08 -32.07
C ILE A 213 10.36 11.49 -32.49
N LYS A 214 9.45 12.48 -32.50
CA LYS A 214 9.72 13.80 -33.12
C LYS A 214 10.09 14.88 -32.13
N VAL A 215 9.74 14.73 -30.85
CA VAL A 215 10.11 15.68 -29.80
C VAL A 215 11.37 15.17 -29.10
N PRO A 216 12.47 15.96 -29.06
CA PRO A 216 13.72 15.56 -28.42
C PRO A 216 13.52 15.07 -26.98
N SER A 217 14.32 14.10 -26.53
CA SER A 217 14.22 13.59 -25.15
C SER A 217 14.82 14.54 -24.11
N ARG A 218 15.88 15.28 -24.46
CA ARG A 218 16.58 16.23 -23.56
C ARG A 218 15.85 17.58 -23.47
N ILE A 219 14.63 17.58 -22.93
CA ILE A 219 13.81 18.78 -22.76
C ILE A 219 13.74 19.13 -21.28
N GLU A 220 13.83 20.42 -20.96
CA GLU A 220 13.55 20.94 -19.62
C GLU A 220 12.03 21.03 -19.39
N ARG A 221 11.60 21.00 -18.12
CA ARG A 221 10.18 21.10 -17.79
C ARG A 221 9.59 22.39 -18.38
N CYS A 222 8.62 22.27 -19.29
CA CYS A 222 8.06 23.40 -20.04
C CYS A 222 6.54 23.30 -20.17
N HIS A 223 5.86 24.45 -20.10
CA HIS A 223 4.39 24.53 -20.19
C HIS A 223 3.89 24.94 -21.58
N HIS A 224 4.82 25.21 -22.50
CA HIS A 224 4.53 25.58 -23.88
C HIS A 224 5.26 24.63 -24.84
N PRO A 225 4.76 24.44 -26.07
CA PRO A 225 5.44 23.64 -27.07
C PRO A 225 6.89 24.07 -27.29
N PRO A 226 7.87 23.15 -27.17
CA PRO A 226 9.28 23.48 -27.33
C PRO A 226 9.67 23.70 -28.80
N ILE A 227 8.93 23.09 -29.72
CA ILE A 227 9.12 23.16 -31.17
C ILE A 227 7.76 23.17 -31.89
N PRO A 228 7.65 23.74 -33.12
CA PRO A 228 6.37 23.85 -33.83
C PRO A 228 5.65 22.51 -34.04
N ILE A 229 6.39 21.42 -34.30
CA ILE A 229 5.79 20.09 -34.45
C ILE A 229 5.19 19.57 -33.13
N ALA A 230 5.76 19.97 -31.98
CA ALA A 230 5.19 19.65 -30.67
C ALA A 230 3.87 20.41 -30.45
N GLU A 231 3.76 21.64 -30.97
CA GLU A 231 2.51 22.42 -30.95
C GLU A 231 1.43 21.72 -31.78
N SER A 232 1.74 21.33 -33.02
CA SER A 232 0.80 20.59 -33.87
C SER A 232 0.34 19.27 -33.24
N ILE A 233 1.24 18.51 -32.62
CA ILE A 233 0.89 17.26 -31.92
C ILE A 233 0.02 17.55 -30.70
N PHE A 234 0.37 18.56 -29.90
CA PHE A 234 -0.41 18.97 -28.73
C PHE A 234 -1.83 19.40 -29.12
N ASP A 235 -1.96 20.23 -30.16
CA ASP A 235 -3.25 20.68 -30.66
C ASP A 235 -4.09 19.49 -31.15
N LEU A 236 -3.49 18.52 -31.85
CA LEU A 236 -4.19 17.29 -32.26
C LEU A 236 -4.64 16.44 -31.06
N ILE A 237 -3.84 16.34 -29.99
CA ILE A 237 -4.23 15.64 -28.76
C ILE A 237 -5.39 16.36 -28.06
N MET A 238 -5.33 17.68 -27.94
CA MET A 238 -6.34 18.48 -27.21
C MET A 238 -7.63 18.69 -27.99
N LYS A 239 -7.60 18.61 -29.33
CA LYS A 239 -8.77 18.83 -30.18
C LYS A 239 -9.97 17.92 -29.88
N PRO A 240 -9.86 16.58 -29.85
CA PRO A 240 -10.98 15.71 -29.47
C PRO A 240 -11.46 15.98 -28.04
N VAL A 241 -10.55 16.30 -27.12
CA VAL A 241 -10.87 16.62 -25.73
C VAL A 241 -11.74 17.88 -25.65
N ASN A 242 -11.30 18.97 -26.27
CA ASN A 242 -12.02 20.24 -26.30
C ASN A 242 -13.40 20.11 -26.96
N ILE A 243 -13.49 19.34 -28.06
CA ILE A 243 -14.76 19.08 -28.74
C ILE A 243 -15.68 18.25 -27.85
N ALA A 244 -15.16 17.24 -27.16
CA ALA A 244 -15.96 16.38 -26.32
C ALA A 244 -16.57 17.14 -25.13
N VAL A 245 -15.78 18.02 -24.48
CA VAL A 245 -16.27 18.92 -23.43
C VAL A 245 -17.31 19.91 -23.99
N ALA A 246 -17.03 20.53 -25.14
CA ALA A 246 -17.94 21.50 -25.76
C ALA A 246 -19.24 20.89 -26.33
N SER A 247 -19.27 19.58 -26.58
CA SER A 247 -20.43 18.89 -27.17
C SER A 247 -21.62 18.75 -26.20
N GLY A 248 -21.36 18.73 -24.89
CA GLY A 248 -22.35 18.41 -23.86
C GLY A 248 -22.77 16.93 -23.81
N ASP A 249 -22.26 16.08 -24.70
CA ASP A 249 -22.51 14.63 -24.70
C ASP A 249 -21.60 13.93 -23.68
N LYS A 250 -22.19 13.58 -22.53
CA LYS A 250 -21.48 12.92 -21.43
C LYS A 250 -20.88 11.57 -21.82
N GLY A 251 -21.53 10.83 -22.73
CA GLY A 251 -21.05 9.52 -23.19
C GLY A 251 -19.79 9.67 -24.05
N PHE A 252 -19.84 10.58 -25.02
CA PHE A 252 -18.69 10.91 -25.86
C PHE A 252 -17.53 11.47 -25.05
N CYS A 253 -17.79 12.42 -24.14
CA CYS A 253 -16.78 12.99 -23.25
C CYS A 253 -16.09 11.92 -22.39
N THR A 254 -16.88 11.04 -21.76
CA THR A 254 -16.34 9.94 -20.94
C THR A 254 -15.49 9.00 -21.78
N SER A 255 -15.93 8.65 -23.00
CA SER A 255 -15.18 7.79 -23.91
C SER A 255 -13.83 8.38 -24.32
N VAL A 256 -13.81 9.66 -24.72
CA VAL A 256 -12.57 10.34 -25.14
C VAL A 256 -11.59 10.47 -23.98
N LEU A 257 -12.02 10.98 -22.82
CA LEU A 257 -11.16 11.17 -21.65
C LEU A 257 -10.60 9.84 -21.13
N THR A 258 -11.41 8.78 -21.18
CA THR A 258 -10.97 7.44 -20.83
C THR A 258 -9.89 6.91 -21.76
N GLU A 259 -10.02 7.12 -23.07
CA GLU A 259 -9.00 6.68 -24.03
C GLU A 259 -7.71 7.52 -23.91
N VAL A 260 -7.83 8.82 -23.59
CA VAL A 260 -6.68 9.67 -23.22
C VAL A 260 -5.93 9.08 -22.04
N CYS A 261 -6.62 8.75 -20.94
CA CYS A 261 -5.99 8.13 -19.78
C CYS A 261 -5.32 6.82 -20.15
N ARG A 262 -6.01 5.95 -20.89
CA ARG A 262 -5.55 4.61 -21.25
C ARG A 262 -4.29 4.63 -22.11
N GLU A 263 -4.22 5.51 -23.10
CA GLU A 263 -3.13 5.51 -24.08
C GLU A 263 -2.02 6.51 -23.74
N LEU A 264 -2.31 7.61 -23.01
CA LEU A 264 -1.33 8.63 -22.66
C LEU A 264 -0.83 8.53 -21.22
N PHE A 265 -1.71 8.25 -20.25
CA PHE A 265 -1.36 8.38 -18.82
C PHE A 265 -1.11 7.07 -18.08
N CYS A 266 -1.71 5.95 -18.51
CA CYS A 266 -1.47 4.64 -17.88
C CYS A 266 -0.11 4.02 -18.28
N PRO A 267 0.36 4.07 -19.54
CA PRO A 267 1.65 3.49 -19.90
C PRO A 267 2.81 4.37 -19.39
N SER A 268 3.98 3.79 -19.14
CA SER A 268 5.15 4.46 -18.53
C SER A 268 5.50 5.79 -19.18
N HIS A 269 5.62 6.85 -18.37
CA HIS A 269 5.80 8.20 -18.91
C HIS A 269 7.18 8.35 -19.53
N SER A 270 7.22 8.77 -20.79
CA SER A 270 8.46 9.22 -21.41
C SER A 270 8.80 10.62 -20.90
N GLN A 271 10.06 11.04 -21.04
CA GLN A 271 10.48 12.41 -20.70
C GLN A 271 9.62 13.47 -21.40
N GLN A 272 9.18 13.22 -22.64
CA GLN A 272 8.29 14.12 -23.37
C GLN A 272 6.90 14.23 -22.74
N VAL A 273 6.37 13.14 -22.15
CA VAL A 273 5.09 13.16 -21.46
C VAL A 273 5.21 13.88 -20.11
N GLU A 274 6.24 13.53 -19.34
CA GLU A 274 6.48 14.05 -17.99
C GLU A 274 6.87 15.54 -17.97
N LEU A 275 7.76 15.96 -18.89
CA LEU A 275 8.38 17.30 -18.87
C LEU A 275 7.69 18.31 -19.81
N PHE A 276 6.92 17.85 -20.80
CA PHE A 276 6.22 18.73 -21.74
C PHE A 276 4.70 18.49 -21.76
N LEU A 277 4.23 17.30 -22.13
CA LEU A 277 2.80 17.08 -22.39
C LEU A 277 1.94 17.34 -21.14
N LEU A 278 2.25 16.72 -19.99
CA LEU A 278 1.51 16.90 -18.75
C LEU A 278 1.59 18.35 -18.24
N PRO A 279 2.78 18.99 -18.14
CA PRO A 279 2.86 20.39 -17.75
C PRO A 279 2.14 21.36 -18.71
N ALA A 280 2.12 21.09 -20.02
CA ALA A 280 1.37 21.90 -21.00
C ALA A 280 -0.14 21.65 -20.90
N MET A 281 -0.58 20.44 -20.58
CA MET A 281 -1.98 20.12 -20.30
C MET A 281 -2.46 20.75 -18.98
N ALA A 282 -1.60 20.90 -18.00
CA ALA A 282 -1.93 21.54 -16.72
C ALA A 282 -1.93 23.08 -16.82
N TYR A 283 -0.96 23.69 -17.52
CA TYR A 283 -0.69 25.13 -17.47
C TYR A 283 -0.62 25.86 -18.83
N GLY A 284 -0.76 25.14 -19.95
CA GLY A 284 -0.56 25.69 -21.28
C GLY A 284 -1.77 26.47 -21.83
N LYS A 285 -1.74 26.71 -23.15
CA LYS A 285 -2.71 27.53 -23.89
C LYS A 285 -4.17 27.06 -23.75
N TYR A 286 -4.37 25.74 -23.71
CA TYR A 286 -5.67 25.11 -23.53
C TYR A 286 -5.55 24.08 -22.40
N PRO A 287 -5.91 24.45 -21.15
CA PRO A 287 -5.73 23.54 -20.03
C PRO A 287 -6.73 22.38 -20.10
N PHE A 288 -6.33 21.25 -19.55
CA PHE A 288 -7.11 20.02 -19.57
C PHE A 288 -8.36 20.13 -18.68
N PRO A 289 -9.52 19.58 -19.12
CA PRO A 289 -10.77 19.62 -18.37
C PRO A 289 -10.75 18.67 -17.16
N PHE A 290 -10.18 19.15 -16.04
CA PHE A 290 -9.92 18.34 -14.87
C PHE A 290 -11.19 17.83 -14.16
N VAL A 291 -12.26 18.63 -14.13
CA VAL A 291 -13.53 18.24 -13.49
C VAL A 291 -14.21 17.11 -14.26
N GLU A 292 -14.26 17.23 -15.59
CA GLU A 292 -14.81 16.23 -16.49
C GLU A 292 -13.99 14.94 -16.46
N LEU A 293 -12.66 15.04 -16.32
CA LEU A 293 -11.77 13.91 -16.11
C LEU A 293 -12.15 13.11 -14.86
N ILE A 294 -12.32 13.78 -13.72
CA ILE A 294 -12.72 13.14 -12.46
C ILE A 294 -14.03 12.37 -12.66
N GLN A 295 -15.03 13.00 -13.28
CA GLN A 295 -16.34 12.38 -13.54
C GLN A 295 -16.22 11.16 -14.46
N ALA A 296 -15.45 11.26 -15.54
CA ALA A 296 -15.25 10.16 -16.48
C ALA A 296 -14.61 8.94 -15.81
N LEU A 297 -13.60 9.14 -14.97
CA LEU A 297 -12.91 8.06 -14.25
C LEU A 297 -13.79 7.41 -13.19
N ILE A 298 -14.58 8.19 -12.43
CA ILE A 298 -15.48 7.65 -11.40
C ILE A 298 -16.62 6.83 -12.00
N ASN A 299 -17.26 7.29 -13.07
CA ASN A 299 -18.33 6.53 -13.73
C ASN A 299 -17.83 5.13 -14.11
N LYS A 300 -16.59 5.04 -14.59
CA LYS A 300 -15.94 3.79 -14.95
C LYS A 300 -15.57 2.90 -13.76
N ILE A 301 -15.27 3.50 -12.61
CA ILE A 301 -15.07 2.77 -11.34
C ILE A 301 -16.43 2.24 -10.82
N GLY A 302 -17.50 3.04 -10.91
CA GLY A 302 -18.84 2.68 -10.47
C GLY A 302 -19.47 1.51 -11.23
N GLU A 303 -19.29 1.44 -12.55
CA GLU A 303 -19.77 0.33 -13.41
C GLU A 303 -19.25 -1.06 -13.00
N LYS A 304 -18.12 -1.13 -12.28
CA LYS A 304 -17.55 -2.39 -11.77
C LYS A 304 -18.32 -2.95 -10.56
N ASN A 305 -18.84 -2.09 -9.70
CA ASN A 305 -19.49 -2.52 -8.46
C ASN A 305 -20.87 -3.13 -8.71
N GLU A 306 -21.57 -2.70 -9.77
CA GLU A 306 -22.85 -3.31 -10.17
C GLU A 306 -22.68 -4.62 -10.96
N THR A 307 -21.59 -4.78 -11.73
CA THR A 307 -21.36 -5.99 -12.54
C THR A 307 -20.83 -7.19 -11.74
N GLN A 308 -20.18 -6.97 -10.58
CA GLN A 308 -19.77 -8.06 -9.69
C GLN A 308 -20.95 -8.75 -8.98
N LEU A 309 -22.11 -8.07 -8.84
CA LEU A 309 -23.31 -8.64 -8.26
C LEU A 309 -24.04 -9.66 -9.17
N PHE A 310 -23.72 -9.72 -10.48
CA PHE A 310 -24.47 -10.54 -11.44
C PHE A 310 -23.68 -11.52 -12.33
N SER A 311 -22.37 -11.73 -12.14
CA SER A 311 -21.64 -12.71 -12.96
C SER A 311 -20.73 -13.67 -12.19
N ALA A 312 -21.33 -14.47 -11.30
CA ALA A 312 -20.75 -15.74 -10.83
C ALA A 312 -21.17 -16.90 -11.76
N LYS A 313 -20.84 -16.83 -13.06
CA LYS A 313 -20.79 -18.01 -13.92
C LYS A 313 -19.57 -17.93 -14.83
N LYS A 314 -18.61 -18.81 -14.54
CA LYS A 314 -17.48 -19.17 -15.41
C LYS A 314 -17.98 -19.38 -16.83
N ASN A 315 -17.37 -18.69 -17.79
CA ASN A 315 -17.12 -19.26 -19.10
C ASN A 315 -15.75 -18.81 -19.61
N THR A 316 -14.96 -19.83 -19.89
CA THR A 316 -13.74 -19.83 -20.68
C THR A 316 -14.07 -19.40 -22.11
N ASN A 317 -13.44 -18.33 -22.58
CA ASN A 317 -12.73 -18.25 -23.86
C ASN A 317 -12.25 -16.82 -24.09
N GLU A 318 -11.02 -16.72 -24.56
CA GLU A 318 -10.35 -15.50 -24.99
C GLU A 318 -11.20 -14.76 -26.02
N ASP A 319 -11.65 -13.55 -25.68
CA ASP A 319 -11.76 -12.46 -26.64
C ASP A 319 -11.88 -11.08 -25.95
N SER A 320 -10.80 -10.30 -26.06
CA SER A 320 -10.74 -8.87 -26.38
C SER A 320 -11.90 -7.91 -25.98
N SER A 321 -12.51 -8.05 -24.80
CA SER A 321 -13.30 -6.99 -24.18
C SER A 321 -12.41 -6.10 -23.31
N LYS A 322 -12.20 -4.86 -23.77
CA LYS A 322 -11.45 -3.77 -23.10
C LYS A 322 -12.03 -3.48 -21.70
N LYS A 323 -11.58 -4.21 -20.69
CA LYS A 323 -11.83 -3.94 -19.25
C LYS A 323 -10.88 -2.83 -18.78
N PHE A 324 -11.34 -1.89 -17.95
CA PHE A 324 -10.46 -0.92 -17.29
C PHE A 324 -9.76 -1.57 -16.11
N SER A 325 -8.70 -2.32 -16.41
CA SER A 325 -7.77 -2.93 -15.45
C SER A 325 -6.61 -1.99 -15.11
N ASP A 326 -6.69 -0.71 -15.48
CA ASP A 326 -5.50 0.11 -15.76
C ASP A 326 -5.19 1.18 -14.68
N ALA A 327 -5.80 1.12 -13.49
CA ALA A 327 -5.43 2.03 -12.40
C ALA A 327 -3.99 1.72 -11.94
N ASN A 328 -3.09 2.69 -12.08
CA ASN A 328 -1.67 2.54 -11.75
C ASN A 328 -1.03 3.87 -11.31
N HIS A 329 0.22 3.79 -10.84
CA HIS A 329 0.97 4.95 -10.34
C HIS A 329 1.18 6.05 -11.39
N TRP A 330 1.25 5.70 -12.68
CA TRP A 330 1.38 6.66 -13.77
C TRP A 330 0.12 7.51 -13.95
N LEU A 331 -1.06 6.87 -13.86
CA LEU A 331 -2.33 7.57 -13.87
C LEU A 331 -2.49 8.44 -12.62
N LEU A 332 -2.08 7.95 -11.44
CA LEU A 332 -2.06 8.75 -10.21
C LEU A 332 -1.22 10.02 -10.39
N TYR A 333 0.01 9.88 -10.89
CA TYR A 333 0.90 11.01 -11.13
C TYR A 333 0.28 12.03 -12.10
N ALA A 334 -0.29 11.57 -13.22
CA ALA A 334 -0.96 12.44 -14.18
C ALA A 334 -2.14 13.19 -13.57
N VAL A 335 -2.99 12.51 -12.79
CA VAL A 335 -4.14 13.12 -12.10
C VAL A 335 -3.69 14.17 -11.08
N LEU A 336 -2.61 13.90 -10.33
CA LEU A 336 -2.03 14.86 -9.38
C LEU A 336 -1.49 16.12 -10.08
N VAL A 337 -0.71 15.95 -11.15
CA VAL A 337 -0.15 17.07 -11.93
C VAL A 337 -1.25 17.92 -12.58
N LEU A 338 -2.25 17.29 -13.20
CA LEU A 338 -3.37 18.00 -13.82
C LEU A 338 -4.26 18.71 -12.79
N GLY A 339 -4.36 18.17 -11.57
CA GLY A 339 -5.20 18.69 -10.51
C GLY A 339 -4.61 19.86 -9.71
N GLU A 340 -3.29 20.07 -9.76
CA GLU A 340 -2.55 20.97 -8.87
C GLU A 340 -3.20 22.36 -8.72
N LYS A 341 -3.62 22.99 -9.82
CA LYS A 341 -4.27 24.33 -9.82
C LYS A 341 -5.75 24.29 -9.46
N TYR A 342 -6.42 23.16 -9.67
CA TYR A 342 -7.88 23.06 -9.57
C TYR A 342 -8.36 22.63 -8.19
N VAL A 343 -7.56 21.83 -7.46
CA VAL A 343 -7.95 21.21 -6.18
C VAL A 343 -8.53 22.23 -5.19
N GLU A 344 -7.92 23.40 -5.02
CA GLU A 344 -8.43 24.42 -4.08
C GLU A 344 -9.78 25.01 -4.49
N THR A 345 -10.06 25.06 -5.81
CA THR A 345 -11.27 25.67 -6.39
C THR A 345 -12.43 24.70 -6.61
N LEU A 346 -12.23 23.40 -6.33
CA LEU A 346 -13.28 22.39 -6.48
C LEU A 346 -14.48 22.70 -5.56
N THR A 347 -15.68 22.56 -6.10
CA THR A 347 -16.92 22.56 -5.31
C THR A 347 -16.95 21.37 -4.34
N PRO A 348 -17.79 21.37 -3.28
CA PRO A 348 -17.90 20.24 -2.36
C PRO A 348 -18.22 18.91 -3.05
N GLN A 349 -19.12 18.91 -4.03
CA GLN A 349 -19.47 17.71 -4.80
C GLN A 349 -18.32 17.20 -5.66
N GLN A 350 -17.58 18.11 -6.32
CA GLN A 350 -16.39 17.75 -7.10
C GLN A 350 -15.24 17.28 -6.20
N THR A 351 -15.11 17.86 -5.00
CA THR A 351 -14.13 17.44 -3.99
C THR A 351 -14.42 16.02 -3.53
N PHE A 352 -15.69 15.68 -3.26
CA PHE A 352 -16.09 14.33 -2.93
C PHE A 352 -15.74 13.34 -4.05
N GLN A 353 -16.09 13.68 -5.29
CA GLN A 353 -15.73 12.89 -6.46
C GLN A 353 -14.21 12.68 -6.55
N TYR A 354 -13.43 13.76 -6.42
CA TYR A 354 -11.97 13.68 -6.42
C TYR A 354 -11.44 12.75 -5.32
N LEU A 355 -11.94 12.83 -4.08
CA LEU A 355 -11.55 11.94 -2.99
C LEU A 355 -11.90 10.47 -3.27
N MET A 356 -13.07 10.21 -3.86
CA MET A 356 -13.48 8.86 -4.28
C MET A 356 -12.58 8.28 -5.37
N LEU A 357 -12.04 9.12 -6.25
CA LEU A 357 -11.02 8.71 -7.23
C LEU A 357 -9.68 8.44 -6.53
N MET A 358 -9.24 9.34 -5.65
CA MET A 358 -7.93 9.26 -4.98
C MET A 358 -7.82 8.04 -4.06
N GLN A 359 -8.87 7.65 -3.33
CA GLN A 359 -8.83 6.43 -2.49
C GLN A 359 -8.53 5.15 -3.30
N ASN A 360 -8.82 5.14 -4.61
CA ASN A 360 -8.54 4.00 -5.49
C ASN A 360 -7.17 4.10 -6.17
N LEU A 361 -6.64 5.32 -6.35
CA LEU A 361 -5.37 5.55 -7.05
C LEU A 361 -4.18 5.59 -6.08
N VAL A 362 -4.33 6.13 -4.87
CA VAL A 362 -3.23 6.23 -3.88
C VAL A 362 -2.61 4.87 -3.53
N PRO A 363 -3.38 3.77 -3.34
CA PRO A 363 -2.81 2.45 -3.08
C PRO A 363 -1.94 1.89 -4.23
N THR A 364 -1.97 2.50 -5.42
CA THR A 364 -1.13 2.08 -6.55
C THR A 364 0.29 2.63 -6.52
N LEU A 365 0.62 3.49 -5.54
CA LEU A 365 1.96 4.04 -5.33
C LEU A 365 3.02 2.94 -5.20
N PRO A 366 4.21 3.10 -5.82
CA PRO A 366 5.31 2.16 -5.63
C PRO A 366 5.65 2.01 -4.14
N LEU A 367 5.78 0.78 -3.66
CA LEU A 367 6.09 0.50 -2.25
C LEU A 367 7.51 0.98 -1.89
N PRO A 368 7.75 1.44 -0.66
CA PRO A 368 9.09 1.78 -0.21
C PRO A 368 10.00 0.56 -0.16
N ARG A 369 11.29 0.75 -0.50
CA ARG A 369 12.31 -0.28 -0.28
C ARG A 369 12.23 -0.74 1.18
N LEU A 370 12.16 -2.05 1.39
CA LEU A 370 12.49 -2.64 2.68
C LEU A 370 13.99 -2.39 2.87
N GLN A 371 14.38 -1.26 3.46
CA GLN A 371 15.64 -1.24 4.18
C GLN A 371 15.48 -2.35 5.22
N ASN A 372 16.30 -3.40 5.11
CA ASN A 372 16.50 -4.32 6.21
C ASN A 372 16.83 -3.44 7.41
N PHE A 373 15.92 -3.35 8.38
CA PHE A 373 16.22 -2.79 9.69
C PHE A 373 17.02 -3.85 10.48
N ASP A 374 18.10 -4.33 9.87
CA ASP A 374 19.15 -5.16 10.46
C ASP A 374 20.45 -4.34 10.55
N ASP A 375 20.35 -3.02 10.76
CA ASP A 375 21.48 -2.20 11.19
C ASP A 375 21.49 -2.18 12.72
N ASP A 376 22.06 -3.23 13.30
CA ASP A 376 22.82 -3.21 14.57
C ASP A 376 23.49 -4.58 14.86
N ASP A 377 23.85 -5.37 13.84
CA ASP A 377 24.76 -6.51 14.01
C ASP A 377 25.87 -6.46 12.94
N ASP A 378 27.07 -6.07 13.38
CA ASP A 378 28.33 -6.22 12.68
C ASP A 378 28.58 -7.71 12.38
N GLU A 379 28.38 -8.16 11.14
CA GLU A 379 29.16 -9.28 10.57
C GLU A 379 29.42 -9.04 9.08
N GLU A 380 30.66 -8.64 8.77
CA GLU A 380 31.26 -8.73 7.44
C GLU A 380 31.15 -10.17 6.92
N ASN A 381 30.36 -10.39 5.87
CA ASN A 381 30.55 -11.54 4.99
C ASN A 381 30.43 -11.07 3.55
N ASP A 382 31.59 -10.85 2.95
CA ASP A 382 31.81 -10.78 1.50
C ASP A 382 31.23 -12.04 0.84
N SER A 383 30.29 -11.84 -0.07
CA SER A 383 30.09 -12.80 -1.16
C SER A 383 29.88 -12.06 -2.47
N ASP A 384 31.00 -11.90 -3.19
CA ASP A 384 31.15 -11.44 -4.58
C ASP A 384 30.44 -12.37 -5.58
N ILE A 385 29.10 -12.44 -5.53
CA ILE A 385 28.31 -13.13 -6.55
C ILE A 385 27.00 -12.37 -6.77
N GLU A 386 27.02 -11.28 -7.54
CA GLU A 386 25.86 -10.86 -8.39
C GLU A 386 26.07 -9.65 -9.32
N GLU A 387 27.28 -9.17 -9.60
CA GLU A 387 27.49 -7.90 -10.36
C GLU A 387 27.17 -7.89 -11.88
N MET A 388 26.54 -8.91 -12.46
CA MET A 388 26.32 -8.94 -13.93
C MET A 388 24.87 -8.76 -14.41
N MET A 389 23.89 -8.54 -13.52
CA MET A 389 22.49 -8.24 -13.89
C MET A 389 21.84 -7.06 -13.13
N VAL A 390 22.64 -6.25 -12.43
CA VAL A 390 22.15 -5.28 -11.43
C VAL A 390 21.83 -3.88 -12.00
N ASP A 391 22.52 -3.44 -13.05
CA ASP A 391 22.40 -2.05 -13.57
C ASP A 391 21.00 -1.68 -14.12
N ASP A 392 20.37 -2.55 -14.91
CA ASP A 392 19.06 -2.24 -15.52
C ASP A 392 17.91 -2.23 -14.51
N LEU A 393 17.97 -3.09 -13.48
CA LEU A 393 16.98 -3.15 -12.41
C LEU A 393 17.11 -1.96 -11.46
N GLU A 394 18.33 -1.58 -11.08
CA GLU A 394 18.58 -0.42 -10.22
C GLU A 394 18.07 0.89 -10.83
N THR A 395 18.23 1.04 -12.14
CA THR A 395 17.78 2.24 -12.86
C THR A 395 16.25 2.38 -12.85
N ASP A 396 15.51 1.28 -13.03
CA ASP A 396 14.03 1.29 -12.98
C ASP A 396 13.51 1.53 -11.55
N PHE A 397 14.16 0.94 -10.54
CA PHE A 397 13.83 1.21 -9.14
C PHE A 397 14.07 2.67 -8.75
N ALA A 398 15.20 3.27 -9.15
CA ALA A 398 15.49 4.67 -8.87
C ALA A 398 14.44 5.61 -9.50
N TYR A 399 13.96 5.26 -10.70
CA TYR A 399 12.87 6.01 -11.33
C TYR A 399 11.55 5.87 -10.56
N GLN A 400 11.17 4.65 -10.16
CA GLN A 400 9.96 4.41 -9.36
C GLN A 400 9.98 5.15 -8.02
N GLU A 401 11.16 5.21 -7.39
CA GLU A 401 11.37 5.97 -6.15
C GLU A 401 11.14 7.47 -6.35
N LYS A 402 11.74 8.05 -7.40
CA LYS A 402 11.55 9.46 -7.77
C LYS A 402 10.09 9.78 -8.09
N LEU A 403 9.41 8.88 -8.79
CA LEU A 403 7.98 9.02 -9.08
C LEU A 403 7.14 9.00 -7.81
N ARG A 404 7.46 8.10 -6.87
CA ARG A 404 6.81 8.02 -5.55
C ARG A 404 6.97 9.33 -4.80
N GLU A 405 8.20 9.83 -4.66
CA GLU A 405 8.49 11.12 -4.00
C GLU A 405 7.72 12.28 -4.64
N SER A 406 7.66 12.32 -5.98
CA SER A 406 6.93 13.35 -6.70
C SER A 406 5.42 13.30 -6.42
N CYS A 407 4.82 12.10 -6.38
CA CYS A 407 3.42 11.93 -6.01
C CYS A 407 3.15 12.36 -4.56
N LEU A 408 4.04 11.97 -3.63
CA LEU A 408 3.94 12.36 -2.23
C LEU A 408 4.04 13.87 -2.04
N HIS A 409 4.89 14.56 -2.80
CA HIS A 409 4.98 16.02 -2.80
C HIS A 409 3.64 16.69 -3.18
N TYR A 410 2.94 16.20 -4.21
CA TYR A 410 1.62 16.73 -4.56
C TYR A 410 0.54 16.41 -3.51
N LEU A 411 0.59 15.21 -2.93
CA LEU A 411 -0.32 14.80 -1.84
C LEU A 411 -0.09 15.58 -0.54
N ASP A 412 1.14 16.07 -0.30
CA ASP A 412 1.46 16.93 0.84
C ASP A 412 1.05 18.39 0.63
N SER A 413 0.46 18.77 -0.51
CA SER A 413 0.18 20.18 -0.82
C SER A 413 -0.75 20.89 0.19
N ILE A 414 -0.44 22.17 0.47
CA ILE A 414 -1.25 23.04 1.34
C ILE A 414 -2.69 23.20 0.79
N ALA A 415 -2.81 23.32 -0.53
CA ALA A 415 -4.09 23.46 -1.22
C ALA A 415 -5.02 22.26 -0.97
N LEU A 416 -4.50 21.04 -1.09
CA LEU A 416 -5.26 19.82 -0.83
C LEU A 416 -5.70 19.73 0.63
N ALA A 417 -4.78 19.97 1.57
CA ALA A 417 -5.09 19.95 3.00
C ALA A 417 -6.21 20.95 3.36
N ARG A 418 -6.11 22.19 2.88
CA ARG A 418 -7.15 23.22 3.10
C ARG A 418 -8.49 22.81 2.50
N ARG A 419 -8.51 22.32 1.25
CA ARG A 419 -9.76 21.90 0.59
C ARG A 419 -10.44 20.74 1.34
N ILE A 420 -9.66 19.75 1.80
CA ILE A 420 -10.18 18.63 2.59
C ILE A 420 -10.78 19.13 3.91
N ILE A 421 -10.11 20.04 4.61
CA ILE A 421 -10.61 20.60 5.88
C ILE A 421 -11.91 21.39 5.67
N VAL A 422 -11.97 22.24 4.64
CA VAL A 422 -13.20 22.96 4.29
C VAL A 422 -14.34 21.99 3.97
N CYS A 423 -14.04 20.90 3.24
CA CYS A 423 -15.01 19.87 2.92
C CYS A 423 -15.53 19.16 4.19
N THR A 424 -14.65 18.82 5.14
CA THR A 424 -15.03 18.14 6.38
C THR A 424 -15.78 19.05 7.34
N THR A 425 -15.57 20.37 7.32
CA THR A 425 -16.29 21.32 8.18
C THR A 425 -17.66 21.69 7.61
N GLU A 426 -17.74 22.06 6.32
CA GLU A 426 -18.96 22.57 5.68
C GLU A 426 -19.94 21.48 5.25
N PHE A 427 -19.46 20.32 4.78
CA PHE A 427 -20.29 19.24 4.21
C PHE A 427 -19.88 17.85 4.71
N PRO A 428 -20.06 17.56 6.01
CA PRO A 428 -19.68 16.25 6.57
C PRO A 428 -20.66 15.16 6.13
N THR A 429 -20.32 14.44 5.06
CA THR A 429 -20.96 13.16 4.77
C THR A 429 -20.10 12.00 5.31
N PRO A 430 -20.71 10.91 5.77
CA PRO A 430 -19.98 9.72 6.19
C PRO A 430 -19.05 9.18 5.08
N ASP A 431 -19.46 9.28 3.82
CA ASP A 431 -18.69 8.79 2.68
C ASP A 431 -17.42 9.62 2.42
N ILE A 432 -17.46 10.93 2.64
CA ILE A 432 -16.26 11.79 2.58
C ILE A 432 -15.25 11.37 3.66
N LEU A 433 -15.74 11.13 4.88
CA LEU A 433 -14.88 10.71 5.99
C LEU A 433 -14.20 9.36 5.70
N VAL A 434 -14.94 8.38 5.18
CA VAL A 434 -14.38 7.07 4.79
C VAL A 434 -13.33 7.24 3.69
N ALA A 435 -13.62 8.03 2.64
CA ALA A 435 -12.66 8.26 1.55
C ALA A 435 -11.36 8.90 2.04
N ILE A 436 -11.45 9.93 2.91
CA ILE A 436 -10.27 10.55 3.55
C ILE A 436 -9.51 9.52 4.37
N CYS A 437 -10.20 8.71 5.18
CA CYS A 437 -9.55 7.71 6.02
C CYS A 437 -8.87 6.62 5.21
N ASN A 438 -9.45 6.19 4.07
CA ASN A 438 -8.83 5.23 3.17
C ASN A 438 -7.52 5.76 2.57
N ILE A 439 -7.51 7.02 2.11
CA ILE A 439 -6.31 7.68 1.60
C ILE A 439 -5.24 7.77 2.70
N CYS A 440 -5.62 8.28 3.87
CA CYS A 440 -4.74 8.41 5.02
C CYS A 440 -4.18 7.05 5.49
N HIS A 441 -5.02 6.01 5.53
CA HIS A 441 -4.63 4.66 5.90
C HIS A 441 -3.62 4.08 4.92
N SER A 442 -3.85 4.18 3.61
CA SER A 442 -2.88 3.73 2.60
C SER A 442 -1.53 4.45 2.75
N LEU A 443 -1.53 5.77 2.96
CA LEU A 443 -0.29 6.53 3.19
C LEU A 443 0.46 6.13 4.47
N MET A 444 -0.24 5.83 5.56
CA MET A 444 0.41 5.41 6.81
C MET A 444 0.85 3.93 6.78
N CYS A 445 0.05 3.04 6.21
CA CYS A 445 0.27 1.59 6.31
C CYS A 445 1.13 1.05 5.18
N GLU A 446 0.72 1.34 3.93
CA GLU A 446 1.38 0.81 2.74
C GLU A 446 2.64 1.62 2.43
N GLN A 447 2.55 2.95 2.50
CA GLN A 447 3.66 3.86 2.24
C GLN A 447 4.53 4.16 3.48
N ARG A 448 4.13 3.68 4.66
CA ARG A 448 4.87 3.81 5.94
C ARG A 448 5.21 5.25 6.34
N ILE A 449 4.35 6.20 5.99
CA ILE A 449 4.63 7.62 6.25
C ILE A 449 4.15 8.00 7.67
N PRO A 450 5.04 8.52 8.54
CA PRO A 450 4.65 9.01 9.85
C PRO A 450 3.66 10.19 9.74
N VAL A 451 2.73 10.28 10.70
CA VAL A 451 1.69 11.33 10.77
C VAL A 451 2.28 12.74 10.65
N HIS A 452 3.42 13.02 11.29
CA HIS A 452 4.05 14.34 11.30
C HIS A 452 4.71 14.74 9.96
N LYS A 453 4.94 13.79 9.04
CA LYS A 453 5.56 14.07 7.73
C LYS A 453 4.56 14.45 6.64
N LEU A 454 3.26 14.29 6.89
CA LEU A 454 2.19 14.65 5.95
C LEU A 454 1.32 15.74 6.55
N ARG A 455 1.32 16.92 5.91
CA ARG A 455 0.52 18.09 6.28
C ARG A 455 -0.95 17.76 6.42
N LEU A 456 -1.51 16.92 5.54
CA LEU A 456 -2.89 16.47 5.62
C LEU A 456 -3.17 15.75 6.96
N LEU A 457 -2.39 14.71 7.28
CA LEU A 457 -2.55 13.92 8.50
C LEU A 457 -2.32 14.77 9.76
N TYR A 458 -1.25 15.58 9.76
CA TYR A 458 -0.95 16.53 10.82
C TYR A 458 -2.14 17.49 11.05
N THR A 459 -2.67 18.11 10.00
CA THR A 459 -3.74 19.10 10.15
C THR A 459 -5.07 18.46 10.58
N LEU A 460 -5.35 17.24 10.14
CA LEU A 460 -6.52 16.48 10.59
C LEU A 460 -6.41 16.08 12.08
N ALA A 461 -5.22 15.78 12.58
CA ALA A 461 -5.00 15.42 13.98
C ALA A 461 -5.32 16.55 14.97
N PHE A 462 -5.13 17.80 14.56
CA PHE A 462 -5.47 18.98 15.37
C PHE A 462 -6.88 19.52 15.14
N ASN A 463 -7.67 18.91 14.24
CA ASN A 463 -9.04 19.32 14.00
C ASN A 463 -10.01 18.58 14.93
N ILE A 464 -10.46 19.27 16.00
CA ILE A 464 -11.33 18.71 17.04
C ILE A 464 -12.64 18.15 16.48
N ASP A 465 -13.29 18.87 15.56
CA ASP A 465 -14.57 18.43 14.97
C ASP A 465 -14.40 17.17 14.12
N PHE A 466 -13.31 17.10 13.35
CA PHE A 466 -12.95 15.89 12.59
C PHE A 466 -12.72 14.71 13.53
N MET A 467 -11.94 14.89 14.60
CA MET A 467 -11.65 13.83 15.59
C MET A 467 -12.93 13.29 16.24
N LYS A 468 -13.84 14.17 16.68
CA LYS A 468 -15.12 13.79 17.27
C LYS A 468 -16.01 13.01 16.28
N ARG A 469 -16.13 13.51 15.05
CA ARG A 469 -16.92 12.87 13.98
C ARG A 469 -16.35 11.52 13.60
N LEU A 470 -15.03 11.40 13.53
CA LEU A 470 -14.36 10.15 13.21
C LEU A 470 -14.61 9.09 14.29
N TRP A 471 -14.50 9.45 15.57
CA TRP A 471 -14.87 8.53 16.66
C TRP A 471 -16.34 8.11 16.60
N LEU A 472 -17.25 9.06 16.36
CA LEU A 472 -18.67 8.77 16.19
C LEU A 472 -18.90 7.76 15.06
N GLU A 473 -18.31 7.98 13.89
CA GLU A 473 -18.39 7.05 12.75
C GLU A 473 -17.86 5.66 13.12
N CYS A 474 -16.71 5.55 13.78
CA CYS A 474 -16.18 4.28 14.27
C CYS A 474 -17.23 3.52 15.11
N THR A 475 -17.93 4.21 16.02
CA THR A 475 -18.95 3.59 16.90
C THR A 475 -20.28 3.29 16.22
N CYS A 476 -20.68 4.07 15.21
CA CYS A 476 -21.96 3.93 14.52
C CYS A 476 -21.98 2.84 13.44
N ARG A 477 -20.83 2.37 12.94
CA ARG A 477 -20.78 1.32 11.91
C ARG A 477 -21.27 -0.02 12.45
N TYR A 478 -22.15 -0.66 11.68
CA TYR A 478 -22.75 -1.95 12.01
C TYR A 478 -22.79 -2.89 10.81
N SER A 479 -22.81 -4.18 11.08
CA SER A 479 -23.15 -5.24 10.12
C SER A 479 -24.54 -5.80 10.44
N ILE A 480 -25.20 -6.40 9.45
CA ILE A 480 -26.51 -7.06 9.63
C ILE A 480 -26.25 -8.57 9.75
N SER A 481 -26.61 -9.16 10.89
CA SER A 481 -26.48 -10.60 11.09
C SER A 481 -27.44 -11.38 10.20
N VAL A 482 -27.21 -12.70 10.09
CA VAL A 482 -28.13 -13.63 9.42
C VAL A 482 -29.55 -13.57 10.01
N SER A 483 -29.68 -13.21 11.29
CA SER A 483 -30.96 -13.02 11.98
C SER A 483 -31.60 -11.63 11.77
N GLY A 484 -30.97 -10.73 10.99
CA GLY A 484 -31.45 -9.38 10.72
C GLY A 484 -31.14 -8.36 11.82
N THR A 485 -30.40 -8.74 12.87
CA THR A 485 -30.03 -7.81 13.96
C THR A 485 -28.79 -7.00 13.59
N LYS A 486 -28.79 -5.70 13.92
CA LYS A 486 -27.62 -4.83 13.73
C LYS A 486 -26.58 -5.11 14.82
N ILE A 487 -25.37 -5.44 14.42
CA ILE A 487 -24.24 -5.69 15.33
C ILE A 487 -23.15 -4.66 15.05
N SER A 488 -22.69 -3.94 16.09
CA SER A 488 -21.62 -2.94 15.96
C SER A 488 -20.29 -3.59 15.53
N LEU A 489 -19.62 -3.03 14.53
CA LEU A 489 -18.34 -3.57 14.02
C LEU A 489 -17.25 -3.54 15.09
N ILE A 490 -17.19 -2.47 15.89
CA ILE A 490 -16.24 -2.37 17.00
C ILE A 490 -16.48 -3.46 18.04
N GLN A 491 -17.72 -3.79 18.36
CA GLN A 491 -18.03 -4.84 19.33
C GLN A 491 -17.67 -6.24 18.79
N ILE A 492 -17.78 -6.47 17.48
CA ILE A 492 -17.31 -7.71 16.84
C ILE A 492 -15.79 -7.82 16.96
N LEU A 493 -15.06 -6.74 16.64
CA LEU A 493 -13.60 -6.66 16.80
C LEU A 493 -13.17 -6.87 18.25
N ALA A 494 -13.80 -6.19 19.21
CA ALA A 494 -13.51 -6.32 20.64
C ALA A 494 -13.74 -7.72 21.21
N ARG A 495 -14.58 -8.52 20.55
CA ARG A 495 -14.86 -9.93 20.92
C ARG A 495 -13.99 -10.93 20.16
N GLY A 496 -13.04 -10.48 19.36
CA GLY A 496 -12.18 -11.36 18.56
C GLY A 496 -12.93 -12.14 17.47
N GLN A 497 -14.08 -11.64 17.00
CA GLN A 497 -14.90 -12.31 15.98
C GLN A 497 -14.52 -11.87 14.57
N SER A 498 -14.55 -12.79 13.60
CA SER A 498 -14.17 -12.50 12.21
C SER A 498 -15.18 -11.59 11.52
N LEU A 499 -14.69 -10.60 10.77
CA LEU A 499 -15.51 -9.68 9.96
C LEU A 499 -15.48 -10.06 8.47
N ALA A 500 -16.55 -9.67 7.75
CA ALA A 500 -16.57 -9.70 6.30
C ALA A 500 -15.55 -8.71 5.71
N GLU A 501 -15.03 -8.99 4.52
CA GLU A 501 -13.99 -8.16 3.90
C GLU A 501 -14.47 -6.72 3.63
N SER A 502 -15.73 -6.54 3.23
CA SER A 502 -16.35 -5.22 3.07
C SER A 502 -16.37 -4.42 4.38
N ASP A 503 -16.59 -5.10 5.51
CA ASP A 503 -16.66 -4.45 6.82
C ASP A 503 -15.25 -4.08 7.31
N ILE A 504 -14.26 -4.94 7.03
CA ILE A 504 -12.83 -4.68 7.30
C ILE A 504 -12.35 -3.44 6.54
N GLN A 505 -12.65 -3.34 5.24
CA GLN A 505 -12.26 -2.22 4.39
C GLN A 505 -12.84 -0.88 4.86
N VAL A 506 -13.93 -0.89 5.65
CA VAL A 506 -14.51 0.32 6.24
C VAL A 506 -13.95 0.61 7.62
N ILE A 507 -13.98 -0.36 8.55
CA ILE A 507 -13.67 -0.09 9.96
C ILE A 507 -12.18 0.10 10.23
N VAL A 508 -11.30 -0.61 9.52
CA VAL A 508 -9.86 -0.59 9.78
C VAL A 508 -9.22 0.76 9.44
N PRO A 509 -9.51 1.38 8.28
CA PRO A 509 -9.02 2.72 7.98
C PRO A 509 -9.51 3.77 8.98
N LEU A 510 -10.80 3.72 9.36
CA LEU A 510 -11.40 4.64 10.35
C LEU A 510 -10.68 4.56 11.70
N LEU A 511 -10.53 3.35 12.26
CA LEU A 511 -9.85 3.13 13.55
C LEU A 511 -8.37 3.48 13.49
N SER A 512 -7.67 3.12 12.41
CA SER A 512 -6.24 3.39 12.25
C SER A 512 -5.97 4.89 12.23
N VAL A 513 -6.72 5.64 11.42
CA VAL A 513 -6.59 7.11 11.31
C VAL A 513 -7.00 7.79 12.60
N PHE A 514 -8.08 7.35 13.25
CA PHE A 514 -8.49 7.88 14.54
C PHE A 514 -7.39 7.73 15.59
N CYS A 515 -6.85 6.51 15.76
CA CYS A 515 -5.88 6.24 16.80
C CYS A 515 -4.55 6.94 16.52
N ALA A 516 -4.09 6.95 15.26
CA ALA A 516 -2.87 7.65 14.87
C ALA A 516 -2.99 9.17 15.06
N ALA A 517 -4.10 9.77 14.63
CA ALA A 517 -4.37 11.20 14.78
C ALA A 517 -4.51 11.61 16.24
N PHE A 518 -5.28 10.85 17.05
CA PHE A 518 -5.46 11.17 18.46
C PHE A 518 -4.16 11.00 19.25
N SER A 519 -3.41 9.93 18.96
CA SER A 519 -2.11 9.70 19.60
C SER A 519 -1.11 10.82 19.32
N HIS A 520 -1.11 11.34 18.09
CA HIS A 520 -0.28 12.48 17.72
C HIS A 520 -0.71 13.77 18.44
N SER A 521 -2.01 14.05 18.50
CA SER A 521 -2.55 15.18 19.25
C SER A 521 -2.21 15.10 20.74
N LEU A 522 -2.37 13.94 21.38
CA LEU A 522 -2.09 13.72 22.81
C LEU A 522 -0.63 13.97 23.21
N HIS A 523 0.31 13.74 22.30
CA HIS A 523 1.74 13.99 22.56
C HIS A 523 2.05 15.49 22.69
N THR A 524 1.20 16.35 22.12
CA THR A 524 1.36 17.81 22.19
C THR A 524 0.56 18.48 23.30
N LEU A 525 -0.33 17.74 23.96
CA LEU A 525 -1.24 18.28 24.98
C LEU A 525 -0.61 18.20 26.37
N HIS A 526 -0.61 19.34 27.09
CA HIS A 526 -0.19 19.38 28.49
C HIS A 526 -1.20 18.69 29.42
N ASP A 527 -0.75 18.15 30.56
CA ASP A 527 -1.64 17.52 31.57
C ASP A 527 -2.79 18.46 31.96
N ALA A 528 -2.52 19.72 32.29
CA ALA A 528 -3.54 20.74 32.56
C ALA A 528 -4.61 20.88 31.44
N GLU A 529 -4.21 20.83 30.16
CA GLU A 529 -5.14 20.91 29.03
C GLU A 529 -5.95 19.61 28.89
N PHE A 530 -5.31 18.46 29.12
CA PHE A 530 -5.93 17.14 29.09
C PHE A 530 -6.99 16.97 30.19
N TYR A 531 -6.68 17.36 31.43
CA TYR A 531 -7.61 17.29 32.56
C TYR A 531 -8.63 18.43 32.61
N GLY A 532 -8.42 19.48 31.81
CA GLY A 532 -9.30 20.65 31.77
C GLY A 532 -9.11 21.61 32.95
N ASP A 533 -7.92 21.67 33.54
CA ASP A 533 -7.57 22.54 34.68
C ASP A 533 -7.45 24.03 34.29
N ASN A 534 -8.09 24.48 33.20
CA ASN A 534 -7.96 25.82 32.61
C ASN A 534 -8.60 26.96 33.44
N GLU A 535 -8.81 26.78 34.75
CA GLU A 535 -9.13 27.86 35.67
C GLU A 535 -7.84 28.46 36.25
N VAL A 536 -7.13 29.25 35.44
CA VAL A 536 -6.20 30.24 35.99
C VAL A 536 -6.99 31.52 36.21
N GLU A 537 -7.30 31.84 37.46
CA GLU A 537 -7.80 33.17 37.86
C GLU A 537 -6.71 34.21 37.61
N PHE A 538 -6.60 34.71 36.38
CA PHE A 538 -6.02 36.03 36.18
C PHE A 538 -7.04 37.05 36.69
N LYS A 539 -6.66 37.78 37.74
CA LYS A 539 -7.33 39.00 38.12
C LYS A 539 -7.29 39.92 36.89
N ASP A 540 -8.47 40.23 36.38
CA ASP A 540 -8.79 41.02 35.19
C ASP A 540 -8.81 40.22 33.85
N GLU A 541 -10.04 40.12 33.33
CA GLU A 541 -10.48 39.54 32.05
C GLU A 541 -10.59 38.01 31.93
N ARG A 542 -11.83 37.50 31.99
CA ARG A 542 -12.22 36.11 31.67
C ARG A 542 -12.07 35.85 30.17
N VAL A 543 -10.87 35.54 29.71
CA VAL A 543 -10.68 34.91 28.38
C VAL A 543 -10.78 33.39 28.57
N LYS A 544 -11.92 32.80 28.20
CA LYS A 544 -12.02 31.34 28.05
C LYS A 544 -11.04 30.91 26.96
N LYS A 545 -9.88 30.34 27.32
CA LYS A 545 -9.02 29.66 26.35
C LYS A 545 -9.82 28.52 25.71
N SER A 546 -9.85 28.47 24.38
CA SER A 546 -10.39 27.33 23.63
C SER A 546 -9.61 26.08 24.02
N THR A 547 -10.30 25.03 24.48
CA THR A 547 -9.67 23.77 24.86
C THR A 547 -9.11 23.07 23.63
N SER A 548 -7.82 22.78 23.61
CA SER A 548 -7.11 21.98 22.60
C SER A 548 -7.49 20.50 22.65
N MET A 549 -8.00 20.02 23.80
CA MET A 549 -8.42 18.65 24.04
C MET A 549 -9.75 18.29 23.32
N PRO A 550 -9.77 17.27 22.43
CA PRO A 550 -10.97 16.95 21.66
C PRO A 550 -12.05 16.19 22.44
N PHE A 551 -11.72 15.48 23.53
CA PHE A 551 -12.67 14.65 24.27
C PHE A 551 -12.63 14.97 25.77
N SER A 552 -13.79 14.98 26.41
CA SER A 552 -13.89 15.08 27.86
C SER A 552 -13.46 13.78 28.54
N LEU A 553 -13.07 13.84 29.83
CA LEU A 553 -12.73 12.64 30.61
C LEU A 553 -13.89 11.61 30.62
N ASN A 554 -15.13 12.08 30.66
CA ASN A 554 -16.33 11.21 30.60
C ASN A 554 -16.46 10.46 29.27
N GLU A 555 -15.99 11.02 28.17
CA GLU A 555 -15.96 10.36 26.85
C GLU A 555 -14.75 9.41 26.73
N LEU A 556 -13.62 9.77 27.36
CA LEU A 556 -12.40 8.97 27.33
C LEU A 556 -12.50 7.66 28.11
N VAL A 557 -13.26 7.61 29.20
CA VAL A 557 -13.45 6.37 29.98
C VAL A 557 -14.02 5.25 29.09
N PRO A 558 -15.23 5.35 28.51
CA PRO A 558 -15.76 4.29 27.66
C PRO A 558 -14.94 4.06 26.38
N MET A 559 -14.32 5.11 25.82
CA MET A 559 -13.44 4.99 24.65
C MET A 559 -12.22 4.13 24.95
N SER A 560 -11.49 4.42 26.03
CA SER A 560 -10.29 3.67 26.42
C SER A 560 -10.57 2.21 26.74
N LEU A 561 -11.70 1.92 27.38
CA LEU A 561 -12.16 0.55 27.61
C LEU A 561 -12.39 -0.20 26.29
N THR A 562 -13.09 0.45 25.36
CA THR A 562 -13.41 -0.09 24.04
C THR A 562 -12.14 -0.36 23.23
N LEU A 563 -11.21 0.61 23.17
CA LEU A 563 -9.94 0.46 22.45
C LEU A 563 -9.06 -0.64 23.05
N ARG A 564 -9.00 -0.75 24.38
CA ARG A 564 -8.33 -1.87 25.07
C ARG A 564 -8.93 -3.21 24.64
N ASP A 565 -10.25 -3.34 24.64
CA ASP A 565 -10.92 -4.60 24.27
C ASP A 565 -10.72 -4.93 22.78
N ILE A 566 -10.71 -3.93 21.90
CA ILE A 566 -10.33 -4.11 20.48
C ILE A 566 -8.91 -4.65 20.36
N CYS A 567 -7.93 -4.11 21.10
CA CYS A 567 -6.56 -4.64 21.08
C CYS A 567 -6.53 -6.14 21.43
N LEU A 568 -7.28 -6.54 22.47
CA LEU A 568 -7.36 -7.94 22.90
C LEU A 568 -8.02 -8.82 21.83
N GLY A 569 -9.12 -8.37 21.24
CA GLY A 569 -9.78 -9.09 20.16
C GLY A 569 -8.95 -9.19 18.87
N ILE A 570 -8.13 -8.17 18.55
CA ILE A 570 -7.19 -8.26 17.42
C ILE A 570 -6.11 -9.31 17.68
N ILE A 571 -5.59 -9.44 18.91
CA ILE A 571 -4.60 -10.47 19.26
C ILE A 571 -5.18 -11.87 18.99
N GLU A 572 -6.45 -12.09 19.35
CA GLU A 572 -7.19 -13.33 19.07
C GLU A 572 -7.36 -13.56 17.57
N LEU A 573 -7.79 -12.53 16.80
CA LEU A 573 -7.99 -12.63 15.35
C LEU A 573 -6.70 -12.87 14.55
N ALA A 574 -5.59 -12.29 15.01
CA ALA A 574 -4.32 -12.30 14.30
C ALA A 574 -3.49 -13.56 14.58
N SER A 575 -3.80 -14.32 15.63
CA SER A 575 -3.14 -15.61 15.91
C SER A 575 -4.14 -16.76 15.78
N PRO A 576 -4.25 -17.40 14.59
CA PRO A 576 -5.20 -18.48 14.39
C PRO A 576 -4.78 -19.70 15.23
N GLU A 577 -5.68 -20.20 16.08
CA GLU A 577 -5.51 -21.42 16.88
C GLU A 577 -5.14 -22.67 16.04
N SER A 578 -5.20 -22.59 14.70
CA SER A 578 -4.97 -23.71 13.78
C SER A 578 -3.72 -23.63 12.89
N LYS A 579 -2.82 -22.66 13.08
CA LYS A 579 -1.51 -22.71 12.40
C LYS A 579 -0.53 -23.60 13.18
N VAL A 580 -0.78 -24.90 13.16
CA VAL A 580 0.33 -25.86 13.25
C VAL A 580 1.24 -25.50 12.08
N PHE A 581 2.43 -24.98 12.34
CA PHE A 581 3.47 -24.87 11.31
C PHE A 581 3.74 -26.31 10.84
N LEU A 582 3.05 -26.71 9.77
CA LEU A 582 3.21 -28.02 9.18
C LEU A 582 4.65 -28.10 8.69
N ASN A 583 5.41 -29.02 9.28
CA ASN A 583 6.78 -29.31 8.87
C ASN A 583 6.83 -29.58 7.35
N LYS A 584 7.96 -29.31 6.67
CA LYS A 584 8.07 -29.43 5.19
C LYS A 584 7.55 -30.78 4.67
N ASP A 585 7.71 -31.85 5.45
CA ASP A 585 7.23 -33.20 5.15
C ASP A 585 5.71 -33.32 5.13
N TYR A 586 5.02 -32.65 6.04
CA TYR A 586 3.54 -32.59 6.07
C TYR A 586 3.00 -31.75 4.90
N GLN A 587 3.71 -30.69 4.51
CA GLN A 587 3.34 -29.87 3.34
C GLN A 587 3.45 -30.66 2.03
N GLN A 588 4.46 -31.54 1.91
CA GLN A 588 4.58 -32.48 0.78
C GLN A 588 3.48 -33.56 0.77
N ALA A 589 2.90 -33.92 1.92
CA ALA A 589 1.77 -34.84 1.98
C ALA A 589 0.45 -34.19 1.53
N PHE A 590 0.23 -32.91 1.88
CA PHE A 590 -0.93 -32.14 1.41
C PHE A 590 -0.86 -31.77 -0.07
N SER A 591 0.33 -31.47 -0.61
CA SER A 591 0.49 -31.21 -2.06
C SER A 591 0.15 -32.43 -2.92
N LYS A 592 0.38 -33.64 -2.39
CA LYS A 592 0.00 -34.92 -3.03
C LYS A 592 -1.51 -35.21 -3.01
N THR A 593 -2.30 -34.46 -2.23
CA THR A 593 -3.76 -34.62 -2.16
C THR A 593 -4.55 -33.50 -2.88
N GLY A 594 -3.86 -32.53 -3.51
CA GLY A 594 -4.47 -31.53 -4.39
C GLY A 594 -5.15 -30.35 -3.68
N ILE A 595 -4.94 -30.15 -2.38
CA ILE A 595 -5.50 -29.02 -1.62
C ILE A 595 -4.52 -27.84 -1.66
N GLN A 596 -4.86 -26.77 -2.38
CA GLN A 596 -4.11 -25.51 -2.35
C GLN A 596 -4.47 -24.73 -1.07
N VAL A 597 -3.49 -24.50 -0.18
CA VAL A 597 -3.67 -23.68 1.03
C VAL A 597 -3.50 -22.21 0.67
N ALA A 598 -4.51 -21.38 0.96
CA ALA A 598 -4.54 -19.93 0.76
C ALA A 598 -3.44 -19.20 1.57
N LYS A 599 -2.20 -19.15 1.07
CA LYS A 599 -1.06 -18.53 1.76
C LYS A 599 -1.04 -16.99 1.65
N GLU A 600 -1.42 -16.42 0.51
CA GLU A 600 -1.26 -14.96 0.24
C GLU A 600 -2.29 -14.08 0.97
N GLU A 601 -3.58 -14.42 0.93
CA GLU A 601 -4.64 -13.65 1.62
C GLU A 601 -4.42 -13.56 3.14
N ASN A 602 -3.85 -14.62 3.73
CA ASN A 602 -3.60 -14.69 5.16
C ASN A 602 -2.41 -13.82 5.60
N LEU A 603 -1.41 -13.61 4.74
CA LEU A 603 -0.25 -12.79 5.07
C LEU A 603 -0.62 -11.30 5.07
N LEU A 604 -1.33 -10.85 4.03
CA LEU A 604 -1.85 -9.48 3.91
C LEU A 604 -2.75 -9.13 5.09
N ARG A 605 -3.65 -10.05 5.48
CA ARG A 605 -4.52 -9.87 6.64
C ARG A 605 -3.74 -9.79 7.97
N THR A 606 -2.65 -10.54 8.10
CA THR A 606 -1.79 -10.46 9.31
C THR A 606 -1.08 -9.12 9.40
N GLN A 607 -0.58 -8.58 8.27
CA GLN A 607 0.04 -7.25 8.22
C GLN A 607 -0.97 -6.14 8.57
N LEU A 608 -2.20 -6.25 8.05
CA LEU A 608 -3.30 -5.34 8.38
C LEU A 608 -3.57 -5.30 9.88
N TRP A 609 -3.73 -6.47 10.52
CA TRP A 609 -3.96 -6.56 11.96
C TRP A 609 -2.79 -6.03 12.77
N ARG A 610 -1.55 -6.29 12.34
CA ARG A 610 -0.36 -5.76 13.00
C ARG A 610 -0.35 -4.24 13.01
N HIS A 611 -0.60 -3.61 11.87
CA HIS A 611 -0.63 -2.15 11.79
C HIS A 611 -1.73 -1.59 12.68
N LEU A 612 -2.95 -2.12 12.56
CA LEU A 612 -4.09 -1.68 13.37
C LEU A 612 -3.81 -1.85 14.87
N PHE A 613 -3.28 -3.00 15.28
CA PHE A 613 -2.91 -3.27 16.67
C PHE A 613 -1.90 -2.24 17.18
N LYS A 614 -0.85 -1.94 16.41
CA LYS A 614 0.16 -0.93 16.77
C LYS A 614 -0.47 0.45 16.96
N SER A 615 -1.31 0.91 16.04
CA SER A 615 -1.97 2.21 16.16
C SER A 615 -2.85 2.32 17.41
N ILE A 616 -3.65 1.28 17.69
CA ILE A 616 -4.55 1.28 18.86
C ILE A 616 -3.75 1.12 20.16
N SER A 617 -2.79 0.19 20.22
CA SER A 617 -2.03 -0.09 21.45
C SER A 617 -1.19 1.12 21.88
N THR A 618 -0.62 1.88 20.93
CA THR A 618 0.08 3.14 21.24
C THR A 618 -0.85 4.15 21.93
N LEU A 619 -2.06 4.37 21.40
CA LEU A 619 -3.02 5.28 22.00
C LEU A 619 -3.49 4.79 23.39
N VAL A 620 -3.78 3.49 23.52
CA VAL A 620 -4.18 2.88 24.80
C VAL A 620 -3.08 3.05 25.86
N LYS A 621 -1.81 2.80 25.51
CA LYS A 621 -0.65 3.01 26.39
C LYS A 621 -0.51 4.47 26.83
N GLN A 622 -0.71 5.43 25.93
CA GLN A 622 -0.67 6.86 26.24
C GLN A 622 -1.79 7.26 27.22
N LEU A 623 -3.03 6.80 26.99
CA LEU A 623 -4.16 7.06 27.89
C LEU A 623 -3.96 6.40 29.26
N HIS A 624 -3.45 5.16 29.31
CA HIS A 624 -3.10 4.49 30.55
C HIS A 624 -1.99 5.23 31.31
N SER A 625 -0.97 5.73 30.61
CA SER A 625 0.11 6.53 31.22
C SER A 625 -0.42 7.82 31.84
N ARG A 626 -1.36 8.51 31.20
CA ARG A 626 -2.05 9.67 31.77
C ARG A 626 -2.84 9.28 33.02
N ASP A 627 -3.67 8.25 32.95
CA ASP A 627 -4.47 7.76 34.08
C ASP A 627 -3.60 7.34 35.29
N THR A 628 -2.41 6.78 35.02
CA THR A 628 -1.44 6.42 36.07
C THR A 628 -0.87 7.65 36.78
N ARG A 629 -0.70 8.78 36.07
CA ARG A 629 -0.22 10.05 36.65
C ARG A 629 -1.30 10.73 37.49
N ARG A 630 -2.52 10.82 36.96
CA ARG A 630 -3.69 11.35 37.68
C ARG A 630 -4.92 10.57 37.24
N GLN A 631 -5.45 9.78 38.16
CA GLN A 631 -6.55 8.87 37.90
C GLN A 631 -7.81 9.62 37.44
N PHE A 632 -8.35 9.25 36.29
CA PHE A 632 -9.64 9.69 35.77
C PHE A 632 -10.56 8.51 35.41
N CYS A 633 -10.00 7.31 35.25
CA CYS A 633 -10.75 6.09 35.06
C CYS A 633 -11.19 5.45 36.40
N PRO A 634 -12.32 4.72 36.44
CA PRO A 634 -12.74 3.95 37.60
C PRO A 634 -11.70 2.90 38.05
N THR A 635 -11.79 2.46 39.29
CA THR A 635 -10.97 1.34 39.78
C THR A 635 -11.19 0.09 38.93
N ASN A 636 -10.11 -0.64 38.62
CA ASN A 636 -10.09 -1.83 37.77
C ASN A 636 -10.47 -1.61 36.29
N HIS A 637 -10.60 -0.36 35.84
CA HIS A 637 -10.95 -0.02 34.46
C HIS A 637 -10.08 -0.71 33.41
N TRP A 638 -8.77 -0.81 33.67
CA TRP A 638 -7.82 -1.39 32.73
C TRP A 638 -7.72 -2.91 32.79
N LEU A 639 -8.19 -3.55 33.87
CA LEU A 639 -8.11 -5.00 34.05
C LEU A 639 -9.08 -5.74 33.14
N ALA A 640 -8.60 -6.82 32.51
CA ALA A 640 -9.42 -7.68 31.66
C ALA A 640 -9.72 -8.98 32.41
N ASP A 641 -10.81 -9.01 33.19
CA ASP A 641 -11.13 -10.16 34.06
C ASP A 641 -11.34 -11.48 33.32
N HIS A 642 -11.67 -11.46 32.03
CA HIS A 642 -11.79 -12.67 31.21
C HIS A 642 -10.43 -13.27 30.84
N ILE A 643 -9.34 -12.49 30.92
CA ILE A 643 -8.00 -12.93 30.59
C ILE A 643 -7.35 -13.56 31.82
N HIS A 644 -7.21 -14.88 31.77
CA HIS A 644 -6.52 -15.65 32.79
C HIS A 644 -5.21 -16.19 32.22
N ILE A 645 -4.12 -15.52 32.56
CA ILE A 645 -2.77 -16.01 32.24
C ILE A 645 -2.38 -17.02 33.31
N ARG A 646 -2.06 -18.24 32.89
CA ARG A 646 -1.60 -19.28 33.82
C ARG A 646 -0.31 -18.81 34.47
N THR A 647 -0.34 -18.58 35.78
CA THR A 647 0.83 -18.18 36.55
C THR A 647 1.85 -19.29 36.61
N ASP A 648 1.39 -20.54 36.68
CA ASP A 648 2.20 -21.74 36.92
C ASP A 648 2.99 -22.20 35.67
N LYS A 649 2.89 -21.47 34.55
CA LYS A 649 3.52 -21.83 33.28
C LYS A 649 4.74 -20.94 33.02
N LEU A 650 5.80 -21.57 32.51
CA LEU A 650 7.03 -20.90 32.08
C LEU A 650 6.89 -20.48 30.61
N TYR A 651 7.00 -19.19 30.35
CA TYR A 651 6.94 -18.61 29.03
C TYR A 651 8.33 -18.50 28.41
N ASN A 652 8.48 -18.82 27.12
CA ASN A 652 9.78 -18.73 26.46
C ASN A 652 10.24 -17.25 26.39
N LEU A 653 11.34 -16.92 27.09
CA LEU A 653 11.87 -15.55 27.16
C LEU A 653 12.43 -15.06 25.82
N GLN A 654 12.98 -15.93 24.98
CA GLN A 654 13.42 -15.57 23.63
C GLN A 654 12.21 -15.17 22.77
N ALA A 655 11.13 -15.95 22.85
CA ALA A 655 9.89 -15.61 22.17
C ALA A 655 9.27 -14.32 22.74
N ALA A 656 9.34 -14.09 24.06
CA ALA A 656 8.90 -12.84 24.67
C ALA A 656 9.70 -11.63 24.14
N ASN A 657 11.03 -11.74 24.02
CA ASN A 657 11.86 -10.69 23.45
C ASN A 657 11.50 -10.41 21.99
N LEU A 658 11.33 -11.45 21.16
CA LEU A 658 10.88 -11.30 19.77
C LEU A 658 9.53 -10.57 19.68
N TYR A 659 8.55 -10.95 20.50
CA TYR A 659 7.24 -10.30 20.51
C TYR A 659 7.23 -8.90 21.13
N SER A 660 8.20 -8.56 21.97
CA SER A 660 8.40 -7.19 22.45
C SER A 660 8.91 -6.25 21.36
N GLN A 661 9.65 -6.79 20.39
CA GLN A 661 10.17 -6.03 19.25
C GLN A 661 9.16 -5.96 18.11
N GLN A 662 8.54 -7.10 17.79
CA GLN A 662 7.62 -7.21 16.66
C GLN A 662 6.34 -7.98 17.06
N PRO A 663 5.34 -7.27 17.62
CA PRO A 663 4.06 -7.87 17.96
C PRO A 663 3.37 -8.48 16.74
N LEU A 664 2.68 -9.61 16.92
CA LEU A 664 1.93 -10.30 15.87
C LEU A 664 2.80 -10.74 14.66
N MET A 665 4.10 -10.97 14.88
CA MET A 665 4.93 -11.69 13.92
C MET A 665 4.63 -13.20 13.93
N PRO A 666 4.63 -13.87 12.76
CA PRO A 666 4.63 -15.32 12.71
C PRO A 666 5.87 -15.84 13.43
N TYR A 667 5.68 -16.64 14.48
CA TYR A 667 6.79 -17.32 15.14
C TYR A 667 7.32 -18.40 14.20
N VAL A 668 8.53 -18.23 13.70
CA VAL A 668 9.26 -19.31 13.03
C VAL A 668 10.19 -19.91 14.08
N PRO A 669 9.99 -21.17 14.50
CA PRO A 669 10.96 -21.83 15.34
C PRO A 669 12.31 -21.81 14.60
N ASN A 670 13.35 -21.28 15.22
CA ASN A 670 14.70 -21.40 14.67
C ASN A 670 15.00 -22.90 14.54
N ASP A 671 15.37 -23.34 13.35
CA ASP A 671 15.65 -24.74 13.02
C ASP A 671 17.05 -25.16 13.55
N SER A 672 17.32 -24.88 14.83
CA SER A 672 18.63 -25.09 15.45
C SER A 672 18.51 -25.73 16.84
N GLY A 673 18.77 -27.04 16.87
CA GLY A 673 19.23 -27.76 18.04
C GLY A 673 18.20 -28.69 18.73
N PRO A 674 18.66 -29.81 19.32
CA PRO A 674 17.83 -30.76 20.05
C PRO A 674 17.20 -30.21 21.35
N ASP A 675 17.57 -29.00 21.77
CA ASP A 675 17.05 -28.31 22.97
C ASP A 675 15.88 -27.35 22.70
N SER A 676 15.48 -27.17 21.44
CA SER A 676 14.33 -26.35 21.09
C SER A 676 13.03 -27.07 21.47
N GLY A 677 12.41 -26.62 22.57
CA GLY A 677 11.14 -27.15 23.07
C GLY A 677 10.00 -27.09 22.03
N PRO A 678 8.84 -27.69 22.34
CA PRO A 678 7.72 -27.73 21.41
C PRO A 678 7.26 -26.32 20.98
N PRO A 679 6.71 -26.17 19.75
CA PRO A 679 6.23 -24.89 19.27
C PRO A 679 5.16 -24.31 20.22
N LEU A 680 5.21 -23.00 20.42
CA LEU A 680 4.27 -22.31 21.30
C LEU A 680 2.84 -22.48 20.79
N SER A 681 1.91 -22.78 21.70
CA SER A 681 0.49 -22.80 21.34
C SER A 681 -0.01 -21.39 21.03
N GLY A 682 -1.08 -21.27 20.23
CA GLY A 682 -1.69 -19.96 19.94
C GLY A 682 -2.04 -19.17 21.21
N ARG A 683 -2.48 -19.87 22.26
CA ARG A 683 -2.77 -19.26 23.57
C ARG A 683 -1.51 -18.74 24.28
N ASP A 684 -0.38 -19.40 24.10
CA ASP A 684 0.89 -18.95 24.68
C ASP A 684 1.42 -17.71 23.96
N ILE A 685 1.28 -17.67 22.63
CA ILE A 685 1.59 -16.50 21.83
C ILE A 685 0.71 -15.31 22.26
N TRP A 686 -0.59 -15.51 22.43
CA TRP A 686 -1.49 -14.48 22.94
C TRP A 686 -1.05 -13.95 24.31
N ASN A 687 -0.78 -14.85 25.25
CA ASN A 687 -0.36 -14.47 26.60
C ASN A 687 0.96 -13.69 26.57
N LEU A 688 1.92 -14.10 25.74
CA LEU A 688 3.18 -13.39 25.54
C LEU A 688 2.95 -11.97 25.02
N ILE A 689 2.16 -11.81 23.96
CA ILE A 689 1.86 -10.49 23.38
C ILE A 689 1.15 -9.61 24.40
N ILE A 690 0.22 -10.14 25.20
CA ILE A 690 -0.45 -9.38 26.25
C ILE A 690 0.57 -8.94 27.33
N LEU A 691 1.46 -9.83 27.76
CA LEU A 691 2.46 -9.52 28.78
C LEU A 691 3.50 -8.50 28.30
N THR A 692 3.83 -8.47 27.00
CA THR A 692 4.78 -7.50 26.44
C THR A 692 4.12 -6.18 26.07
N GLU A 693 2.96 -6.21 25.41
CA GLU A 693 2.33 -5.02 24.84
C GLU A 693 1.28 -4.36 25.75
N LEU A 694 0.55 -5.15 26.54
CA LEU A 694 -0.57 -4.66 27.35
C LEU A 694 -0.52 -5.19 28.78
N PRO A 695 0.63 -5.16 29.49
CA PRO A 695 0.76 -5.83 30.79
C PRO A 695 -0.20 -5.31 31.86
N PHE A 696 -0.68 -4.06 31.74
CA PHE A 696 -1.62 -3.45 32.67
C PHE A 696 -3.03 -4.06 32.62
N VAL A 697 -3.37 -4.87 31.61
CA VAL A 697 -4.65 -5.61 31.59
C VAL A 697 -4.63 -6.83 32.51
N VAL A 698 -3.43 -7.24 32.94
CA VAL A 698 -3.19 -8.36 33.86
C VAL A 698 -2.86 -7.79 35.24
N ARG A 699 -3.42 -8.40 36.28
CA ARG A 699 -3.22 -7.94 37.66
C ARG A 699 -1.74 -7.92 38.01
N PHE A 700 -1.28 -6.86 38.67
CA PHE A 700 0.12 -6.72 39.07
C PHE A 700 0.63 -7.93 39.88
N THR A 701 -0.20 -8.45 40.79
CA THR A 701 0.12 -9.65 41.59
C THR A 701 0.34 -10.90 40.75
N GLU A 702 -0.36 -11.05 39.62
CA GLU A 702 -0.19 -12.19 38.71
C GLU A 702 1.09 -12.04 37.90
N ARG A 703 1.38 -10.83 37.40
CA ARG A 703 2.63 -10.53 36.69
C ARG A 703 3.87 -10.77 37.57
N ILE A 704 3.83 -10.37 38.84
CA ILE A 704 4.90 -10.66 39.80
C ILE A 704 5.10 -12.16 40.01
N LYS A 705 4.01 -12.93 40.13
CA LYS A 705 4.11 -14.41 40.28
C LYS A 705 4.81 -15.05 39.09
N ILE A 706 4.45 -14.63 37.87
CA ILE A 706 5.10 -15.11 36.63
C ILE A 706 6.59 -14.77 36.65
N LEU A 707 6.95 -13.53 36.97
CA LEU A 707 8.35 -13.12 37.08
C LEU A 707 9.12 -13.94 38.11
N HIS A 708 8.59 -14.10 39.33
CA HIS A 708 9.24 -14.89 40.38
C HIS A 708 9.38 -16.36 40.00
N GLN A 709 8.41 -16.93 39.28
CA GLN A 709 8.54 -18.30 38.81
C GLN A 709 9.68 -18.45 37.78
N HIS A 710 9.79 -17.52 36.83
CA HIS A 710 10.92 -17.49 35.90
C HIS A 710 12.27 -17.37 36.61
N VAL A 711 12.36 -16.46 37.59
CA VAL A 711 13.56 -16.29 38.41
C VAL A 711 13.85 -17.56 39.21
N ASN A 712 12.86 -18.17 39.84
CA ASN A 712 13.05 -19.37 40.65
C ASN A 712 13.49 -20.58 39.82
N GLN A 713 12.93 -20.79 38.63
CA GLN A 713 13.39 -21.86 37.75
C GLN A 713 14.85 -21.66 37.33
N ASP A 714 15.20 -20.46 36.85
CA ASP A 714 16.58 -20.16 36.47
C ASP A 714 17.53 -20.33 37.68
N ARG A 715 17.06 -20.00 38.89
CA ARG A 715 17.79 -20.27 40.14
C ARG A 715 17.95 -21.75 40.42
N GLU A 716 16.94 -22.59 40.24
CA GLU A 716 17.05 -24.03 40.45
C GLU A 716 18.06 -24.67 39.50
N GLU A 717 18.11 -24.20 38.25
CA GLU A 717 19.07 -24.63 37.23
C GLU A 717 20.51 -24.25 37.59
N HIS A 718 20.74 -23.06 38.15
CA HIS A 718 22.09 -22.54 38.43
C HIS A 718 22.54 -22.71 39.90
N GLN A 719 21.62 -22.85 40.85
CA GLN A 719 21.84 -22.94 42.31
C GLN A 719 21.29 -24.27 42.87
N SER A 720 21.74 -25.40 42.33
CA SER A 720 21.30 -26.77 42.70
C SER A 720 21.14 -27.04 44.21
N GLU A 721 20.37 -28.06 44.61
CA GLU A 721 20.15 -28.39 46.03
C GLU A 721 21.45 -28.60 46.84
N MET A 722 22.53 -29.06 46.20
CA MET A 722 23.86 -29.24 46.81
C MET A 722 24.47 -27.91 47.29
N THR A 723 24.09 -26.78 46.69
CA THR A 723 24.51 -25.43 47.08
C THR A 723 23.97 -25.03 48.45
N ASN A 724 22.82 -25.59 48.87
CA ASN A 724 22.24 -25.39 50.20
C ASN A 724 23.04 -26.08 51.30
N PHE A 725 23.73 -27.19 50.98
CA PHE A 725 24.61 -27.92 51.88
C PHE A 725 26.08 -27.47 51.82
N GLN A 726 26.34 -26.29 51.26
CA GLN A 726 27.71 -25.76 51.06
C GLN A 726 28.59 -26.52 50.06
N LEU A 727 28.05 -27.52 49.32
CA LEU A 727 28.79 -28.38 48.39
C LEU A 727 28.65 -27.99 46.91
N GLY A 728 27.78 -27.05 46.56
CA GLY A 728 27.59 -26.54 45.18
C GLY A 728 28.46 -25.32 44.82
N LEU A 729 28.52 -24.98 43.52
CA LEU A 729 29.22 -23.81 43.00
C LEU A 729 28.62 -22.52 43.56
N SER A 730 29.48 -21.64 44.10
CA SER A 730 29.09 -20.37 44.71
C SER A 730 30.16 -19.32 44.50
N ILE A 731 29.76 -18.06 44.34
CA ILE A 731 30.66 -16.93 44.25
C ILE A 731 31.11 -16.59 45.67
N ASN A 732 32.39 -16.75 45.98
CA ASN A 732 32.94 -16.46 47.29
C ASN A 732 33.79 -15.19 47.23
N ILE A 733 33.35 -14.13 47.89
CA ILE A 733 34.08 -12.86 47.92
C ILE A 733 34.42 -12.45 49.35
N LYS A 734 35.62 -11.88 49.50
CA LYS A 734 36.09 -11.24 50.74
C LYS A 734 36.08 -9.73 50.52
N ILE A 735 35.30 -8.99 51.31
CA ILE A 735 35.06 -7.55 51.10
C ILE A 735 35.44 -6.77 52.35
N ARG A 736 36.22 -5.69 52.19
CA ARG A 736 36.53 -4.77 53.27
C ARG A 736 35.36 -3.82 53.47
N ARG A 737 34.86 -3.70 54.70
CA ARG A 737 33.64 -2.92 54.97
C ARG A 737 33.74 -1.45 54.55
N ASN A 738 34.92 -0.85 54.72
CA ASN A 738 35.17 0.54 54.34
C ASN A 738 35.41 0.76 52.83
N TYR A 739 35.59 -0.31 52.05
CA TYR A 739 35.86 -0.28 50.61
C TYR A 739 34.87 -1.19 49.86
N ILE A 740 33.63 -1.23 50.33
CA ILE A 740 32.61 -2.17 49.86
C ILE A 740 32.38 -2.06 48.35
N TYR A 741 32.38 -0.84 47.82
CA TYR A 741 32.15 -0.60 46.39
C TYR A 741 33.36 -0.96 45.55
N GLU A 742 34.55 -0.50 45.95
CA GLU A 742 35.80 -0.73 45.21
C GLU A 742 36.11 -2.22 45.13
N ASP A 743 36.04 -2.92 46.27
CA ASP A 743 36.28 -4.37 46.33
C ASP A 743 35.21 -5.15 45.56
N ALA A 744 33.96 -4.68 45.55
CA ALA A 744 32.88 -5.32 44.79
C ALA A 744 33.01 -5.07 43.29
N PHE A 745 33.36 -3.85 42.86
CA PHE A 745 33.58 -3.51 41.46
C PHE A 745 34.75 -4.33 40.90
N GLU A 746 35.85 -4.43 41.64
CA GLU A 746 36.98 -5.27 41.24
C GLU A 746 36.57 -6.75 41.14
N LYS A 747 35.83 -7.31 42.11
CA LYS A 747 35.61 -8.77 42.18
C LYS A 747 34.39 -9.27 41.41
N LEU A 748 33.40 -8.41 41.19
CA LEU A 748 32.10 -8.77 40.61
C LEU A 748 31.83 -8.01 39.29
N SER A 749 32.83 -7.34 38.71
CA SER A 749 32.78 -6.90 37.32
C SER A 749 32.59 -8.08 36.37
N GLU A 750 32.18 -7.79 35.14
CA GLU A 750 31.95 -8.81 34.11
C GLU A 750 33.22 -9.62 33.79
N GLU A 751 34.36 -8.95 33.72
CA GLU A 751 35.66 -9.56 33.43
C GLU A 751 36.08 -10.59 34.49
N ASN A 752 35.78 -10.31 35.77
CA ASN A 752 36.26 -11.13 36.88
C ASN A 752 35.26 -12.21 37.30
N GLU A 753 33.96 -11.92 37.24
CA GLU A 753 32.92 -12.88 37.57
C GLU A 753 31.77 -12.75 36.58
N PRO A 754 31.80 -13.43 35.41
CA PRO A 754 30.80 -13.25 34.35
C PRO A 754 29.44 -13.87 34.68
N ASN A 755 29.34 -14.81 35.63
CA ASN A 755 28.08 -15.49 35.96
C ASN A 755 27.58 -15.18 37.39
N LEU A 756 26.79 -14.11 37.54
CA LEU A 756 26.15 -13.78 38.82
C LEU A 756 24.91 -14.59 39.17
N LYS A 757 24.48 -15.56 38.36
CA LYS A 757 23.33 -16.41 38.70
C LYS A 757 23.65 -17.35 39.86
N LEU A 758 24.92 -17.66 40.08
CA LEU A 758 25.39 -18.47 41.21
C LEU A 758 25.10 -17.80 42.56
N ARG A 759 25.01 -18.62 43.61
CA ARG A 759 24.77 -18.13 44.98
C ARG A 759 25.98 -17.32 45.47
N LEU A 760 25.72 -16.10 45.93
CA LEU A 760 26.75 -15.22 46.48
C LEU A 760 27.01 -15.54 47.96
N ARG A 761 28.28 -15.66 48.34
CA ARG A 761 28.75 -15.83 49.72
C ARG A 761 29.77 -14.76 50.04
N VAL A 762 29.46 -13.95 51.04
CA VAL A 762 30.26 -12.76 51.39
C VAL A 762 30.95 -12.96 52.73
N ARG A 763 32.25 -12.66 52.78
CA ARG A 763 33.01 -12.51 54.03
C ARG A 763 33.41 -11.05 54.20
N LEU A 764 32.82 -10.39 55.20
CA LEU A 764 33.18 -9.01 55.54
C LEU A 764 34.43 -8.97 56.42
N VAL A 765 35.27 -7.98 56.18
CA VAL A 765 36.53 -7.75 56.89
C VAL A 765 36.52 -6.36 57.46
N ASN A 766 36.82 -6.25 58.75
CA ASN A 766 36.90 -4.97 59.42
C ASN A 766 38.20 -4.21 59.06
N SER A 767 38.33 -2.98 59.54
CA SER A 767 39.50 -2.12 59.31
C SER A 767 40.83 -2.68 59.85
N ALA A 768 40.79 -3.68 60.75
CA ALA A 768 41.96 -4.36 61.30
C ALA A 768 42.36 -5.62 60.49
N GLY A 769 41.68 -5.91 59.38
CA GLY A 769 41.96 -7.07 58.53
C GLY A 769 41.44 -8.41 59.09
N ILE A 770 40.66 -8.37 60.17
CA ILE A 770 40.10 -9.54 60.82
C ILE A 770 38.73 -9.84 60.22
N ASP A 771 38.46 -11.10 59.93
CA ASP A 771 37.17 -11.57 59.43
C ASP A 771 36.07 -11.24 60.47
N GLU A 772 35.00 -10.56 60.03
CA GLU A 772 33.85 -10.27 60.88
C GLU A 772 33.12 -11.58 61.23
N ALA A 773 32.68 -11.70 62.49
CA ALA A 773 32.06 -12.92 62.97
C ALA A 773 30.67 -13.14 62.32
N GLY A 774 30.55 -14.13 61.44
CA GLY A 774 29.28 -14.54 60.87
C GLY A 774 29.45 -15.63 59.81
N ILE A 775 28.59 -16.65 59.85
CA ILE A 775 28.48 -17.64 58.77
C ILE A 775 27.37 -17.16 57.84
N ASP A 776 27.68 -16.96 56.56
CA ASP A 776 26.71 -16.46 55.58
C ASP A 776 25.66 -17.53 55.25
N GLY A 777 24.59 -17.55 56.03
CA GLY A 777 23.35 -18.27 55.74
C GLY A 777 22.42 -17.54 54.74
N GLY A 778 22.86 -16.41 54.17
CA GLY A 778 22.07 -15.52 53.32
C GLY A 778 21.85 -14.12 53.91
N GLY A 779 22.17 -13.91 55.20
CA GLY A 779 22.04 -12.60 55.85
C GLY A 779 23.13 -11.60 55.44
N LEU A 780 24.39 -12.05 55.44
CA LEU A 780 25.54 -11.20 55.12
C LEU A 780 25.57 -10.80 53.64
N SER A 781 25.20 -11.72 52.75
CA SER A 781 25.06 -11.43 51.32
C SER A 781 23.96 -10.40 51.02
N ARG A 782 22.83 -10.43 51.74
CA ARG A 782 21.76 -9.42 51.62
C ARG A 782 22.19 -8.06 52.15
N GLU A 783 22.84 -8.02 53.31
CA GLU A 783 23.41 -6.80 53.89
C GLU A 783 24.42 -6.16 52.94
N PHE A 784 25.40 -6.95 52.47
CA PHE A 784 26.39 -6.51 51.50
C PHE A 784 25.75 -5.92 50.24
N LEU A 785 24.77 -6.61 49.64
CA LEU A 785 24.15 -6.14 48.40
C LEU A 785 23.34 -4.86 48.62
N SER A 786 22.66 -4.73 49.76
CA SER A 786 21.94 -3.51 50.15
C SER A 786 22.90 -2.33 50.37
N GLU A 787 24.02 -2.54 51.07
CA GLU A 787 25.02 -1.49 51.31
C GLU A 787 25.76 -1.11 50.02
N LEU A 788 26.08 -2.09 49.16
CA LEU A 788 26.70 -1.87 47.86
C LEU A 788 25.82 -1.00 46.95
N LEU A 789 24.53 -1.32 46.83
CA LEU A 789 23.61 -0.52 46.02
C LEU A 789 23.42 0.88 46.64
N LYS A 790 23.31 0.98 47.97
CA LYS A 790 23.21 2.28 48.64
C LYS A 790 24.43 3.17 48.39
N THR A 791 25.64 2.60 48.46
CA THR A 791 26.90 3.34 48.21
C THR A 791 27.11 3.65 46.73
N GLY A 792 26.72 2.73 45.85
CA GLY A 792 26.90 2.86 44.42
C GLY A 792 25.96 3.87 43.75
N PHE A 793 24.71 3.95 44.23
CA PHE A 793 23.72 4.91 43.75
C PHE A 793 23.73 6.24 44.54
N ASP A 794 24.65 6.41 45.50
CA ASP A 794 24.83 7.69 46.22
C ASP A 794 25.29 8.78 45.24
N PRO A 795 24.56 9.90 45.10
CA PRO A 795 24.96 10.99 44.22
C PRO A 795 26.33 11.61 44.54
N ASN A 796 26.81 11.52 45.78
CA ASN A 796 28.14 12.00 46.15
C ASN A 796 29.26 11.21 45.47
N ARG A 797 28.98 10.00 44.98
CA ARG A 797 29.94 9.17 44.25
C ARG A 797 30.11 9.60 42.79
N GLY A 798 29.21 10.45 42.28
CA GLY A 798 29.34 11.10 40.96
C GLY A 798 28.69 10.34 39.79
N PHE A 799 28.20 9.11 39.97
CA PHE A 799 27.51 8.35 38.92
C PHE A 799 26.01 8.69 38.81
N PHE A 800 25.35 9.05 39.91
CA PHE A 800 23.93 9.41 39.90
C PHE A 800 23.73 10.83 40.42
N LYS A 801 22.58 11.42 40.13
CA LYS A 801 22.16 12.74 40.61
C LYS A 801 20.69 12.72 41.02
N TYR A 802 20.31 13.65 41.89
CA TYR A 802 18.91 13.89 42.23
C TYR A 802 18.27 14.90 41.28
N THR A 803 17.03 14.62 40.87
CA THR A 803 16.10 15.61 40.34
C THR A 803 15.67 16.58 41.44
N ASN A 804 14.90 17.62 41.08
CA ASN A 804 14.30 18.53 42.07
C ASN A 804 13.37 17.80 43.04
N ASP A 805 12.77 16.68 42.62
CA ASP A 805 11.88 15.82 43.41
C ASP A 805 12.65 14.77 44.25
N LYS A 806 13.99 14.85 44.32
CA LYS A 806 14.87 13.89 45.01
C LYS A 806 14.79 12.46 44.44
N LEU A 807 14.52 12.33 43.15
CA LEU A 807 14.57 11.05 42.44
C LEU A 807 15.91 10.86 41.72
N LEU A 808 16.44 9.65 41.71
CA LEU A 808 17.74 9.30 41.16
C LEU A 808 17.70 9.13 39.64
N TYR A 809 18.71 9.69 38.95
CA TYR A 809 18.96 9.46 37.53
C TYR A 809 20.47 9.48 37.22
N PRO A 810 20.93 8.87 36.11
CA PRO A 810 22.34 8.88 35.72
C PRO A 810 22.89 10.30 35.59
N ASN A 811 24.07 10.55 36.13
CA ASN A 811 24.71 11.86 36.07
C ASN A 811 25.27 12.12 34.65
N PRO A 812 24.77 13.14 33.92
CA PRO A 812 25.28 13.48 32.58
C PRO A 812 26.76 13.90 32.58
N GLN A 813 27.29 14.30 33.73
CA GLN A 813 28.69 14.71 33.89
C GLN A 813 29.64 13.56 34.25
N ALA A 814 29.13 12.33 34.42
CA ALA A 814 29.96 11.17 34.73
C ALA A 814 31.15 10.95 33.76
N PRO A 815 31.01 11.15 32.42
CA PRO A 815 32.14 11.00 31.49
C PRO A 815 33.29 11.99 31.72
N ALA A 816 33.01 13.14 32.34
CA ALA A 816 34.03 14.13 32.69
C ALA A 816 34.70 13.85 34.04
N LEU A 817 34.10 12.99 34.87
CA LEU A 817 34.58 12.64 36.20
C LEU A 817 35.38 11.33 36.20
N PHE A 818 34.99 10.37 35.35
CA PHE A 818 35.58 9.03 35.30
C PHE A 818 35.71 8.57 33.84
N GLU A 819 36.90 8.10 33.44
CA GLU A 819 37.14 7.58 32.07
C GLU A 819 36.37 6.27 31.82
N ASN A 820 36.30 5.39 32.81
CA ASN A 820 35.64 4.08 32.77
C ASN A 820 34.19 4.10 33.32
N TYR A 821 33.49 5.22 33.19
CA TYR A 821 32.14 5.41 33.75
C TYR A 821 31.11 4.39 33.22
N THR A 822 31.28 3.92 31.98
CA THR A 822 30.41 2.90 31.34
C THR A 822 30.45 1.58 32.11
N ASP A 823 31.63 1.15 32.53
CA ASP A 823 31.85 -0.10 33.25
C ASP A 823 31.19 -0.04 34.63
N HIS A 824 31.25 1.12 35.28
CA HIS A 824 30.56 1.37 36.54
C HIS A 824 29.04 1.35 36.39
N TYR A 825 28.48 1.95 35.33
CA TYR A 825 27.04 1.86 35.07
C TYR A 825 26.59 0.42 34.77
N TYR A 826 27.37 -0.31 33.96
CA TYR A 826 27.09 -1.72 33.68
C TYR A 826 27.12 -2.55 34.97
N PHE A 827 28.16 -2.39 35.78
CA PHE A 827 28.30 -3.03 37.09
C PHE A 827 27.12 -2.74 38.01
N LEU A 828 26.71 -1.46 38.15
CA LEU A 828 25.58 -1.07 39.00
C LEU A 828 24.26 -1.65 38.52
N GLY A 829 23.99 -1.61 37.21
CA GLY A 829 22.82 -2.25 36.61
C GLY A 829 22.80 -3.75 36.84
N ARG A 830 23.95 -4.39 36.72
CA ARG A 830 24.15 -5.82 36.95
C ARG A 830 23.95 -6.22 38.42
N MET A 831 24.47 -5.44 39.37
CA MET A 831 24.24 -5.63 40.81
C MET A 831 22.77 -5.42 41.20
N LEU A 832 22.11 -4.43 40.61
CA LEU A 832 20.67 -4.23 40.78
C LEU A 832 19.87 -5.42 40.24
N GLY A 833 20.26 -5.95 39.07
CA GLY A 833 19.72 -7.19 38.53
C GLY A 833 19.92 -8.39 39.46
N LYS A 834 21.10 -8.52 40.07
CA LYS A 834 21.39 -9.56 41.08
C LYS A 834 20.49 -9.41 42.32
N ALA A 835 20.22 -8.19 42.78
CA ALA A 835 19.30 -7.96 43.90
C ALA A 835 17.88 -8.40 43.57
N LEU A 836 17.39 -8.07 42.37
CA LEU A 836 16.09 -8.54 41.88
C LEU A 836 16.05 -10.07 41.77
N TYR A 837 17.12 -10.69 41.27
CA TYR A 837 17.24 -12.15 41.15
C TYR A 837 17.21 -12.88 42.49
N GLU A 838 17.80 -12.29 43.54
CA GLU A 838 17.78 -12.84 44.90
C GLU A 838 16.50 -12.48 45.69
N ASN A 839 15.50 -11.86 45.03
CA ASN A 839 14.28 -11.35 45.65
C ASN A 839 14.56 -10.39 46.81
N LEU A 840 15.59 -9.54 46.67
CA LEU A 840 15.94 -8.49 47.62
C LEU A 840 15.17 -7.20 47.27
N LEU A 841 14.45 -6.66 48.26
CA LEU A 841 13.84 -5.34 48.14
C LEU A 841 14.91 -4.27 48.37
N VAL A 842 15.04 -3.34 47.43
CA VAL A 842 16.01 -2.24 47.49
C VAL A 842 15.26 -0.92 47.34
N GLU A 843 15.56 0.04 48.21
CA GLU A 843 14.94 1.36 48.22
C GLU A 843 15.72 2.35 47.35
N LEU A 844 15.57 2.26 46.02
CA LEU A 844 16.15 3.21 45.07
C LEU A 844 15.04 4.02 44.39
N PRO A 845 14.83 5.29 44.78
CA PRO A 845 13.76 6.13 44.21
C PRO A 845 14.19 6.68 42.84
N PHE A 846 14.18 5.85 41.81
CA PHE A 846 14.53 6.29 40.46
C PHE A 846 13.52 7.29 39.88
N ALA A 847 14.03 8.24 39.09
CA ALA A 847 13.19 9.17 38.36
C ALA A 847 12.35 8.44 37.31
N GLN A 848 11.08 8.83 37.17
CA GLN A 848 10.13 8.16 36.29
C GLN A 848 10.59 8.16 34.82
N PHE A 849 11.24 9.24 34.36
CA PHE A 849 11.78 9.32 32.99
C PHE A 849 12.90 8.32 32.75
N PHE A 850 13.72 8.04 33.77
CA PHE A 850 14.82 7.10 33.69
C PHE A 850 14.28 5.66 33.63
N LEU A 851 13.31 5.32 34.49
CA LEU A 851 12.61 4.04 34.43
C LEU A 851 11.90 3.83 33.09
N SER A 852 11.24 4.87 32.58
CA SER A 852 10.55 4.83 31.29
C SER A 852 11.52 4.61 30.13
N LYS A 853 12.75 5.15 30.21
CA LYS A 853 13.81 4.90 29.22
C LYS A 853 14.34 3.48 29.28
N ILE A 854 14.52 2.90 30.48
CA ILE A 854 14.96 1.51 30.66
C ILE A 854 13.93 0.52 30.08
N LEU A 855 12.64 0.79 30.27
CA LEU A 855 11.55 -0.07 29.81
C LEU A 855 11.29 0.04 28.30
N ASN A 856 11.64 1.16 27.66
CA ASN A 856 11.43 1.41 26.23
C ASN A 856 12.76 1.44 25.46
N ARG A 857 13.38 0.26 25.29
CA ARG A 857 14.68 0.11 24.61
C ARG A 857 14.70 0.53 23.14
N HIS A 858 13.55 0.52 22.46
CA HIS A 858 13.43 0.73 21.00
C HIS A 858 12.89 2.12 20.60
N GLY A 859 13.16 3.17 21.39
CA GLY A 859 12.98 4.55 20.92
C GLY A 859 11.53 5.04 20.80
N ILE A 860 10.60 4.51 21.59
CA ILE A 860 9.30 5.18 21.76
C ILE A 860 9.58 6.53 22.43
N ASP A 861 9.17 7.61 21.77
CA ASP A 861 9.32 8.99 22.23
C ASP A 861 8.93 9.10 23.71
N LEU A 862 9.92 9.40 24.56
CA LEU A 862 9.65 9.79 25.93
C LEU A 862 8.71 11.01 25.87
N ASP A 863 7.58 10.91 26.56
CA ASP A 863 6.62 11.98 26.68
C ASP A 863 7.32 13.27 27.15
N ILE A 864 7.06 14.40 26.48
CA ILE A 864 7.64 15.71 26.81
C ILE A 864 7.43 16.07 28.29
N HIS A 865 6.37 15.55 28.91
CA HIS A 865 6.09 15.72 30.34
C HIS A 865 7.14 15.12 31.27
N HIS A 866 7.96 14.19 30.80
CA HIS A 866 9.12 13.72 31.56
C HIS A 866 10.17 14.82 31.78
N LEU A 867 10.21 15.82 30.91
CA LEU A 867 11.10 16.97 31.02
C LEU A 867 10.75 17.82 32.25
N ALA A 868 9.50 17.82 32.71
CA ALA A 868 9.09 18.54 33.92
C ALA A 868 9.91 18.16 35.16
N SER A 869 10.35 16.89 35.26
CA SER A 869 11.17 16.40 36.37
C SER A 869 12.68 16.45 36.08
N LEU A 870 13.08 16.31 34.81
CA LEU A 870 14.48 16.34 34.38
C LEU A 870 15.04 17.78 34.31
N ASP A 871 14.32 18.68 33.65
CA ASP A 871 14.66 20.09 33.45
C ASP A 871 13.38 20.94 33.39
N PRO A 872 12.88 21.40 34.56
CA PRO A 872 11.65 22.19 34.61
C PRO A 872 11.75 23.56 33.95
N GLU A 873 12.96 24.09 33.70
CA GLU A 873 13.14 25.36 32.99
C GLU A 873 12.98 25.16 31.48
N MET A 874 13.57 24.12 30.91
CA MET A 874 13.38 23.76 29.50
C MET A 874 11.95 23.28 29.20
N TYR A 875 11.29 22.68 30.19
CA TYR A 875 9.89 22.23 30.07
C TYR A 875 8.87 23.38 30.01
N ARG A 876 9.16 24.53 30.62
CA ARG A 876 8.28 25.70 30.66
C ARG A 876 8.43 26.54 29.40
#